data_AF-A0A8H5A4P2-F1
#
_entry.id   AF-A0A8H5A4P2-F1
#
_cell.length_a   1.000
_cell.length_b   1.000
_cell.length_c   1.000
_cell.angle_alpha   90.00
_cell.angle_beta   90.00
_cell.angle_gamma   90.00
#
_symmetry.space_group_name_H-M   'P 1'
#
loop_
_entity.id
_entity.type
_entity.pdbx_description
1 polymer ?
#
loop_
_entity_poly.entity_id
_entity_poly.type
_entity_poly.pdbx_seq_one_letter_code
_entity_poly.pdbx_strand_id
1 'polypeptide(L)'
;MILDLFLQHPWAYLTAAVVGLLVTKLLVNKYGNGLNGIPGPALASFTDLWRFLDVYRRRPEVTQIALHEKYGTVVRLGPNTVSIADPAAIQTIYAHNSGYTKSDFYPVQQTINKSGKRLITLFTSQDEKFHSQLRRSVSNAYAMSTLVQFEPFVDSTTTEFFKQLDQRYANQNDILDFGTWLQYYAFDVIGELTYSKRLGFVDHGKDVDNIIGNLEWLLNYAAPVGQLPILDSLLLKNPLRLQLTKWGFTNSSSPVAIFARNRMLARVDPEKLGDMKFDQDNGRRDFLSRFLEANQKDPEFMNNDRVLALTVANMFAGSDTTAITFRAIFYYLMKNPADMKTLMAELAEEEKAGRFAREDGLVSWNEVRDLPFLNAVVKEALRCHPAAGLMLERIVPARGLEVNGHHISGGTIVGVNAWVLHRNKDIFGHDADRWRPSRWIEASTEQKRRMENYMFAFGAGSRTCIGKNISLLEMYKMVPALLRRYELEFPSADNTWHLNNGFSTFPHSNRAGRVETDVLLAIKPEHLENIISREKNHEYRKYRLKDGVSRLWLYETGSGGGRSSITHIAVITPNTRHEPGFVPTEPFGIGNEDFNAGLKEFKYGYPILELYELTNRVTLNEMKTRWGMGGAPMGWQYVASDLWEDRWGEDEERGEKVRKLF
;
A
#
# COMPACT_ATOMS: atom_id res chain seq x y z
N MET A 1 -35.71 -49.90 8.11
CA MET A 1 -35.19 -49.38 9.40
C MET A 1 -34.12 -48.30 9.22
N ILE A 2 -32.89 -48.57 8.72
CA ILE A 2 -31.87 -47.51 8.51
C ILE A 2 -32.31 -46.51 7.43
N LEU A 3 -32.93 -47.00 6.35
CA LEU A 3 -33.47 -46.16 5.28
C LEU A 3 -34.62 -45.26 5.78
N ASP A 4 -35.49 -45.79 6.65
CA ASP A 4 -36.61 -45.05 7.24
C ASP A 4 -36.13 -43.96 8.21
N LEU A 5 -35.11 -44.24 9.02
CA LEU A 5 -34.46 -43.24 9.88
C LEU A 5 -33.80 -42.12 9.05
N PHE A 6 -33.13 -42.47 7.95
CA PHE A 6 -32.50 -41.50 7.06
C PHE A 6 -33.54 -40.58 6.39
N LEU A 7 -34.69 -41.12 5.99
CA LEU A 7 -35.79 -40.37 5.41
C LEU A 7 -36.51 -39.46 6.42
N GLN A 8 -36.51 -39.80 7.71
CA GLN A 8 -37.10 -38.99 8.77
C GLN A 8 -36.23 -37.77 9.15
N HIS A 9 -34.90 -37.88 9.04
CA HIS A 9 -33.97 -36.81 9.41
C HIS A 9 -32.82 -36.59 8.40
N PRO A 10 -33.12 -36.38 7.09
CA PRO A 10 -32.10 -36.33 6.04
C PRO A 10 -31.05 -35.24 6.27
N TRP A 11 -31.47 -34.10 6.83
CA TRP A 11 -30.58 -32.97 7.15
C TRP A 11 -29.59 -33.28 8.29
N ALA A 12 -29.98 -34.11 9.26
CA ALA A 12 -29.09 -34.49 10.36
C ALA A 12 -27.95 -35.39 9.87
N TYR A 13 -28.28 -36.38 9.02
CA TYR A 13 -27.26 -37.26 8.42
C TYR A 13 -26.37 -36.53 7.42
N LEU A 14 -26.93 -35.62 6.62
CA LEU A 14 -26.13 -34.78 5.73
C LEU A 14 -25.17 -33.89 6.52
N THR A 15 -25.64 -33.27 7.61
CA THR A 15 -24.80 -32.46 8.50
C THR A 15 -23.70 -33.30 9.14
N ALA A 16 -24.02 -34.48 9.66
CA ALA A 16 -23.04 -35.39 10.26
C ALA A 16 -21.98 -35.86 9.23
N ALA A 17 -22.39 -36.16 7.99
CA ALA A 17 -21.47 -36.52 6.91
C ALA A 17 -20.54 -35.37 6.54
N VAL A 18 -21.05 -34.15 6.41
CA VAL A 18 -20.25 -32.94 6.13
C VAL A 18 -19.26 -32.67 7.25
N VAL A 19 -19.69 -32.76 8.51
CA VAL A 19 -18.81 -32.59 9.68
C VAL A 19 -17.73 -33.69 9.71
N GLY A 20 -18.11 -34.95 9.47
CA GLY A 20 -17.16 -36.07 9.41
C GLY A 20 -16.10 -35.90 8.33
N LEU A 21 -16.50 -35.46 7.12
CA LEU A 21 -15.57 -35.15 6.03
C LEU A 21 -14.64 -33.98 6.39
N LEU A 22 -15.18 -32.93 7.03
CA LEU A 22 -14.38 -31.79 7.46
C LEU A 22 -13.34 -32.21 8.51
N VAL A 23 -13.74 -32.95 9.55
CA VAL A 23 -12.82 -33.45 10.59
C VAL A 23 -11.75 -34.35 9.97
N THR A 24 -12.14 -35.26 9.09
CA THR A 24 -11.19 -36.14 8.38
C THR A 24 -10.18 -35.31 7.58
N LYS A 25 -10.64 -34.30 6.83
CA LYS A 25 -9.77 -33.39 6.09
C LYS A 25 -8.80 -32.64 7.01
N LEU A 26 -9.24 -32.13 8.15
CA LEU A 26 -8.38 -31.44 9.11
C LEU A 26 -7.32 -32.38 9.71
N LEU A 27 -7.69 -33.63 10.02
CA LEU A 27 -6.74 -34.63 10.53
C LEU A 27 -5.73 -35.05 9.46
N VAL A 28 -6.16 -35.26 8.22
CA VAL A 28 -5.26 -35.54 7.09
C VAL A 28 -4.33 -34.36 6.82
N ASN A 29 -4.83 -33.13 6.88
CA ASN A 29 -4.00 -31.92 6.76
C ASN A 29 -2.89 -31.89 7.81
N LYS A 30 -3.21 -32.21 9.06
CA LYS A 30 -2.21 -32.21 10.13
C LYS A 30 -1.19 -33.32 9.95
N TYR A 31 -1.67 -34.56 9.83
CA TYR A 31 -0.85 -35.77 9.97
C TYR A 31 -0.38 -36.40 8.66
N GLY A 32 -1.06 -36.16 7.54
CA GLY A 32 -0.83 -36.84 6.25
C GLY A 32 0.29 -36.27 5.39
N ASN A 33 0.76 -35.04 5.66
CA ASN A 33 1.75 -34.36 4.81
C ASN A 33 3.20 -34.54 5.28
N GLY A 34 3.47 -35.38 6.29
CA GLY A 34 4.83 -35.57 6.83
C GLY A 34 5.40 -34.37 7.61
N LEU A 35 4.69 -33.26 7.73
CA LEU A 35 5.13 -32.03 8.42
C LEU A 35 4.87 -32.03 9.93
N ASN A 36 4.70 -33.20 10.55
CA ASN A 36 4.34 -33.32 11.99
C ASN A 36 5.46 -32.89 12.93
N GLY A 37 6.71 -33.09 12.51
CA GLY A 37 7.89 -32.70 13.28
C GLY A 37 8.26 -31.23 13.16
N ILE A 38 7.57 -30.45 12.32
CA ILE A 38 7.88 -29.04 12.11
C ILE A 38 7.02 -28.19 13.07
N PRO A 39 7.63 -27.37 13.94
CA PRO A 39 6.90 -26.55 14.90
C PRO A 39 6.14 -25.39 14.22
N GLY A 40 5.10 -24.90 14.87
CA GLY A 40 4.31 -23.76 14.38
C GLY A 40 3.03 -23.56 15.19
N PRO A 41 2.20 -22.56 14.82
CA PRO A 41 0.89 -22.37 15.42
C PRO A 41 0.01 -23.62 15.25
N ALA A 42 -0.65 -24.06 16.32
CA ALA A 42 -1.43 -25.30 16.29
C ALA A 42 -2.51 -25.30 15.18
N LEU A 43 -3.26 -24.20 15.03
CA LEU A 43 -4.30 -24.05 14.02
C LEU A 43 -3.75 -24.07 12.57
N ALA A 44 -2.52 -23.59 12.38
CA ALA A 44 -1.86 -23.61 11.07
C ALA A 44 -1.65 -25.03 10.55
N SER A 45 -1.43 -26.01 11.45
CA SER A 45 -1.29 -27.41 11.03
C SER A 45 -2.57 -28.02 10.46
N PHE A 46 -3.75 -27.49 10.80
CA PHE A 46 -5.04 -28.02 10.39
C PHE A 46 -5.61 -27.31 9.16
N THR A 47 -5.40 -26.00 9.01
CA THR A 47 -6.04 -25.21 7.95
C THR A 47 -5.23 -23.97 7.56
N ASP A 48 -5.25 -23.63 6.26
CA ASP A 48 -4.70 -22.37 5.74
C ASP A 48 -5.55 -21.14 6.14
N LEU A 49 -6.71 -21.35 6.77
CA LEU A 49 -7.50 -20.25 7.35
C LEU A 49 -6.69 -19.46 8.40
N TRP A 50 -5.77 -20.11 9.11
CA TRP A 50 -4.91 -19.43 10.07
C TRP A 50 -4.02 -18.38 9.36
N ARG A 51 -3.29 -18.77 8.31
CA ARG A 51 -2.43 -17.85 7.55
C ARG A 51 -3.23 -16.81 6.78
N PHE A 52 -4.42 -17.17 6.28
CA PHE A 52 -5.36 -16.21 5.71
C PHE A 52 -5.71 -15.11 6.72
N LEU A 53 -6.11 -15.47 7.94
CA LEU A 53 -6.49 -14.51 8.97
C LEU A 53 -5.30 -13.67 9.47
N ASP A 54 -4.11 -14.26 9.55
CA ASP A 54 -2.89 -13.54 9.90
C ASP A 54 -2.58 -12.43 8.87
N VAL A 55 -2.61 -12.76 7.58
CA VAL A 55 -2.41 -11.78 6.50
C VAL A 55 -3.58 -10.79 6.42
N TYR A 56 -4.81 -11.23 6.66
CA TYR A 56 -5.99 -10.36 6.68
C TYR A 56 -5.90 -9.27 7.76
N ARG A 57 -5.20 -9.53 8.88
CA ARG A 57 -4.89 -8.56 9.94
C ARG A 57 -3.78 -7.58 9.60
N ARG A 58 -3.20 -7.66 8.39
CA ARG A 58 -2.27 -6.68 7.81
C ARG A 58 -0.89 -6.55 8.47
N ARG A 59 -0.53 -7.41 9.42
CA ARG A 59 0.81 -7.42 10.06
C ARG A 59 1.45 -8.82 10.18
N PRO A 60 1.36 -9.69 9.14
CA PRO A 60 1.91 -11.05 9.20
C PRO A 60 3.44 -11.08 9.34
N GLU A 61 4.16 -10.02 8.96
CA GLU A 61 5.61 -9.90 9.15
C GLU A 61 5.98 -9.88 10.63
N VAL A 62 5.20 -9.20 11.48
CA VAL A 62 5.40 -9.21 12.94
C VAL A 62 5.14 -10.60 13.51
N THR A 63 4.04 -11.24 13.08
CA THR A 63 3.72 -12.61 13.50
C THR A 63 4.85 -13.57 13.11
N GLN A 64 5.34 -13.51 11.88
CA GLN A 64 6.38 -14.42 11.40
C GLN A 64 7.73 -14.21 12.09
N ILE A 65 8.12 -12.96 12.37
CA ILE A 65 9.32 -12.67 13.18
C ILE A 65 9.20 -13.36 14.55
N ALA A 66 8.09 -13.13 15.26
CA ALA A 66 7.87 -13.72 16.60
C ALA A 66 7.82 -15.26 16.56
N LEU A 67 7.28 -15.85 15.49
CA LEU A 67 7.26 -17.31 15.33
C LEU A 67 8.67 -17.88 15.10
N HIS A 68 9.50 -17.23 14.30
CA HIS A 68 10.87 -17.66 14.07
C HIS A 68 11.77 -17.44 15.29
N GLU A 69 11.53 -16.39 16.09
CA GLU A 69 12.17 -16.22 17.40
C GLU A 69 11.80 -17.37 18.36
N LYS A 70 10.54 -17.82 18.34
CA LYS A 70 10.04 -18.87 19.23
C LYS A 70 10.44 -20.29 18.81
N TYR A 71 10.36 -20.60 17.52
CA TYR A 71 10.44 -21.97 17.01
C TYR A 71 11.69 -22.25 16.18
N GLY A 72 12.51 -21.23 15.89
CA GLY A 72 13.75 -21.35 15.12
C GLY A 72 13.56 -21.11 13.62
N THR A 73 14.46 -21.66 12.81
CA THR A 73 14.59 -21.32 11.38
C THR A 73 13.58 -22.01 10.46
N VAL A 74 12.80 -22.99 10.95
CA VAL A 74 11.81 -23.74 10.16
C VAL A 74 10.48 -23.74 10.89
N VAL A 75 9.46 -23.11 10.30
CA VAL A 75 8.14 -22.90 10.95
C VAL A 75 7.00 -23.27 10.01
N ARG A 76 6.08 -24.12 10.48
CA ARG A 76 4.87 -24.51 9.74
C ARG A 76 3.81 -23.40 9.83
N LEU A 77 3.44 -22.82 8.68
CA LEU A 77 2.43 -21.75 8.56
C LEU A 77 1.10 -22.22 7.95
N GLY A 78 1.03 -23.46 7.47
CA GLY A 78 -0.19 -24.06 6.93
C GLY A 78 -0.10 -25.59 6.89
N PRO A 79 -1.18 -26.28 6.49
CA PRO A 79 -1.19 -27.74 6.35
C PRO A 79 -0.08 -28.26 5.45
N ASN A 80 0.25 -27.51 4.40
CA ASN A 80 1.28 -27.84 3.42
C ASN A 80 2.18 -26.62 3.12
N THR A 81 2.42 -25.76 4.13
CA THR A 81 3.17 -24.51 3.97
C THR A 81 4.17 -24.32 5.10
N VAL A 82 5.44 -24.11 4.76
CA VAL A 82 6.56 -23.96 5.71
C VAL A 82 7.36 -22.69 5.39
N SER A 83 7.52 -21.82 6.39
CA SER A 83 8.41 -20.66 6.34
C SER A 83 9.82 -21.05 6.79
N ILE A 84 10.81 -20.60 6.05
CA ILE A 84 12.22 -20.91 6.27
C ILE A 84 12.98 -19.59 6.44
N ALA A 85 13.81 -19.52 7.47
CA ALA A 85 14.69 -18.38 7.77
C ALA A 85 16.18 -18.79 7.78
N ASP A 86 16.49 -20.01 7.34
CA ASP A 86 17.85 -20.50 7.19
C ASP A 86 18.52 -19.88 5.94
N PRO A 87 19.63 -19.14 6.11
CA PRO A 87 20.37 -18.56 5.00
C PRO A 87 20.85 -19.59 3.96
N ALA A 88 21.23 -20.80 4.38
CA ALA A 88 21.70 -21.85 3.48
C ALA A 88 20.57 -22.35 2.55
N ALA A 89 19.32 -22.35 3.03
CA ALA A 89 18.17 -22.78 2.25
C ALA A 89 17.87 -21.83 1.07
N ILE A 90 18.26 -20.56 1.15
CA ILE A 90 18.04 -19.58 0.07
C ILE A 90 18.72 -20.02 -1.23
N GLN A 91 19.98 -20.48 -1.12
CA GLN A 91 20.77 -20.94 -2.26
C GLN A 91 20.21 -22.22 -2.87
N THR A 92 19.42 -23.00 -2.11
CA THR A 92 18.77 -24.21 -2.61
C THR A 92 17.41 -23.89 -3.26
N ILE A 93 16.56 -23.16 -2.54
CA ILE A 93 15.17 -22.88 -2.94
C ILE A 93 15.13 -21.93 -4.15
N TYR A 94 15.93 -20.88 -4.14
CA TYR A 94 15.89 -19.84 -5.17
C TYR A 94 16.97 -19.97 -6.24
N ALA A 95 17.79 -21.03 -6.21
CA ALA A 95 18.83 -21.26 -7.21
C ALA A 95 18.30 -21.28 -8.65
N HIS A 96 19.19 -21.01 -9.60
CA HIS A 96 18.89 -21.19 -11.01
C HIS A 96 18.68 -22.68 -11.32
N ASN A 97 17.64 -22.99 -12.10
CA ASN A 97 17.26 -24.37 -12.47
C ASN A 97 17.09 -25.31 -11.25
N SER A 98 16.68 -24.77 -10.10
CA SER A 98 16.48 -25.56 -8.89
C SER A 98 15.26 -26.49 -9.00
N GLY A 99 14.33 -26.24 -9.92
CA GLY A 99 13.08 -26.98 -10.08
C GLY A 99 11.98 -26.56 -9.09
N TYR A 100 12.23 -25.49 -8.32
CA TYR A 100 11.27 -24.92 -7.39
C TYR A 100 10.39 -23.89 -8.11
N THR A 101 9.15 -24.27 -8.40
CA THR A 101 8.19 -23.41 -9.12
C THR A 101 7.42 -22.50 -8.16
N LYS A 102 6.80 -21.44 -8.68
CA LYS A 102 5.96 -20.54 -7.87
C LYS A 102 4.62 -21.20 -7.49
N SER A 103 4.14 -20.96 -6.28
CA SER A 103 2.85 -21.48 -5.81
C SER A 103 1.65 -20.77 -6.45
N ASP A 104 0.45 -21.27 -6.14
CA ASP A 104 -0.83 -20.69 -6.59
C ASP A 104 -1.19 -19.35 -5.92
N PHE A 105 -0.32 -18.84 -5.03
CA PHE A 105 -0.37 -17.47 -4.55
C PHE A 105 -0.25 -16.45 -5.70
N TYR A 106 0.61 -16.72 -6.66
CA TYR A 106 0.98 -15.74 -7.70
C TYR A 106 -0.10 -15.50 -8.77
N PRO A 107 -0.84 -16.51 -9.26
CA PRO A 107 -1.96 -16.31 -10.18
C PRO A 107 -3.10 -15.43 -9.65
N VAL A 108 -3.26 -15.31 -8.32
CA VAL A 108 -4.26 -14.41 -7.72
C VAL A 108 -4.02 -12.95 -8.12
N GLN A 109 -2.77 -12.57 -8.39
CA GLN A 109 -2.39 -11.23 -8.82
C GLN A 109 -2.49 -11.00 -10.34
N GLN A 110 -2.88 -12.02 -11.13
CA GLN A 110 -3.02 -11.86 -12.58
C GLN A 110 -4.22 -10.98 -12.91
N THR A 111 -3.98 -9.94 -13.69
CA THR A 111 -5.05 -9.12 -14.28
C THR A 111 -5.75 -9.88 -15.39
N ILE A 112 -6.98 -9.46 -15.69
CA ILE A 112 -7.83 -10.06 -16.71
C ILE A 112 -8.02 -9.02 -17.82
N ASN A 113 -7.83 -9.43 -19.08
CA ASN A 113 -8.08 -8.56 -20.22
C ASN A 113 -9.59 -8.50 -20.58
N LYS A 114 -9.95 -7.69 -21.57
CA LYS A 114 -11.35 -7.55 -22.03
C LYS A 114 -11.98 -8.87 -22.51
N SER A 115 -11.19 -9.82 -22.99
CA SER A 115 -11.66 -11.14 -23.41
C SER A 115 -11.74 -12.16 -22.27
N GLY A 116 -11.60 -11.74 -21.01
CA GLY A 116 -11.68 -12.62 -19.85
C GLY A 116 -10.45 -13.54 -19.69
N LYS A 117 -9.36 -13.29 -20.43
CA LYS A 117 -8.12 -14.06 -20.38
C LYS A 117 -7.17 -13.46 -19.34
N ARG A 118 -6.49 -14.34 -18.58
CA ARG A 118 -5.47 -13.94 -17.61
C ARG A 118 -4.21 -13.47 -18.32
N LEU A 119 -3.68 -12.33 -17.89
CA LEU A 119 -2.40 -11.81 -18.36
C LEU A 119 -1.28 -12.33 -17.46
N ILE A 120 -0.41 -13.15 -18.03
CA ILE A 120 0.74 -13.72 -17.33
C ILE A 120 1.92 -12.75 -17.48
N THR A 121 2.50 -12.34 -16.35
CA THR A 121 3.65 -11.44 -16.29
C THR A 121 4.90 -12.17 -15.80
N LEU A 122 6.05 -11.50 -15.83
CA LEU A 122 7.28 -12.02 -15.19
C LEU A 122 7.07 -12.32 -13.70
N PHE A 123 6.26 -11.51 -13.02
CA PHE A 123 5.99 -11.70 -11.60
C PHE A 123 5.03 -12.88 -11.35
N THR A 124 3.99 -13.06 -12.16
CA THR A 124 2.93 -14.05 -11.89
C THR A 124 3.14 -15.40 -12.57
N SER A 125 4.09 -15.53 -13.49
CA SER A 125 4.34 -16.79 -14.20
C SER A 125 4.89 -17.88 -13.28
N GLN A 126 4.25 -19.05 -13.28
CA GLN A 126 4.73 -20.25 -12.59
C GLN A 126 5.67 -21.09 -13.47
N ASP A 127 5.51 -21.06 -14.79
CA ASP A 127 6.34 -21.77 -15.76
C ASP A 127 7.74 -21.14 -15.88
N GLU A 128 8.76 -21.94 -15.58
CA GLU A 128 10.17 -21.52 -15.63
C GLU A 128 10.66 -21.25 -17.05
N LYS A 129 10.24 -22.05 -18.04
CA LYS A 129 10.65 -21.88 -19.44
C LYS A 129 10.06 -20.61 -20.01
N PHE A 130 8.75 -20.42 -19.82
CA PHE A 130 8.07 -19.19 -20.23
C PHE A 130 8.69 -17.96 -19.56
N HIS A 131 8.91 -18.01 -18.24
CA HIS A 131 9.53 -16.91 -17.51
C HIS A 131 10.96 -16.61 -18.02
N SER A 132 11.78 -17.63 -18.25
CA SER A 132 13.15 -17.48 -18.75
C SER A 132 13.17 -16.84 -20.14
N GLN A 133 12.29 -17.30 -21.04
CA GLN A 133 12.14 -16.74 -22.38
C GLN A 133 11.69 -15.27 -22.31
N LEU A 134 10.61 -14.99 -21.56
CA LEU A 134 10.09 -13.62 -21.39
C LEU A 134 11.14 -12.69 -20.78
N ARG A 135 11.86 -13.14 -19.75
CA ARG A 135 12.90 -12.32 -19.11
C ARG A 135 14.02 -12.02 -20.08
N ARG A 136 14.47 -13.00 -20.86
CA ARG A 136 15.56 -12.84 -21.84
C ARG A 136 15.19 -11.83 -22.94
N SER A 137 13.93 -11.81 -23.38
CA SER A 137 13.45 -10.89 -24.40
C SER A 137 13.54 -9.41 -23.99
N VAL A 138 13.56 -9.12 -22.67
CA VAL A 138 13.47 -7.74 -22.18
C VAL A 138 14.56 -7.33 -21.18
N SER A 139 15.39 -8.25 -20.70
CA SER A 139 16.34 -7.98 -19.61
C SER A 139 17.37 -6.89 -19.93
N ASN A 140 17.70 -6.70 -21.21
CA ASN A 140 18.61 -5.65 -21.66
C ASN A 140 18.07 -4.23 -21.34
N ALA A 141 16.75 -4.04 -21.36
CA ALA A 141 16.12 -2.77 -21.04
C ALA A 141 16.28 -2.38 -19.55
N TYR A 142 16.49 -3.36 -18.68
CA TYR A 142 16.64 -3.18 -17.23
C TYR A 142 18.10 -3.19 -16.76
N ALA A 143 19.07 -3.30 -17.68
CA ALA A 143 20.48 -3.24 -17.35
C ALA A 143 20.87 -1.81 -16.92
N MET A 144 21.74 -1.68 -15.91
CA MET A 144 22.21 -0.36 -15.44
C MET A 144 22.75 0.52 -16.58
N SER A 145 23.46 -0.07 -17.55
CA SER A 145 23.98 0.66 -18.71
C SER A 145 22.91 1.30 -19.59
N THR A 146 21.71 0.71 -19.64
CA THR A 146 20.54 1.32 -20.29
C THR A 146 19.90 2.36 -19.37
N LEU A 147 19.75 2.07 -18.09
CA LEU A 147 19.04 2.96 -17.17
C LEU A 147 19.79 4.27 -16.89
N VAL A 148 21.11 4.28 -16.98
CA VAL A 148 21.89 5.53 -16.95
C VAL A 148 21.49 6.46 -18.12
N GLN A 149 21.07 5.92 -19.26
CA GLN A 149 20.55 6.73 -20.38
C GLN A 149 19.14 7.26 -20.10
N PHE A 150 18.43 6.68 -19.12
CA PHE A 150 17.08 7.08 -18.72
C PHE A 150 17.09 8.13 -17.61
N GLU A 151 18.27 8.50 -17.10
CA GLU A 151 18.42 9.56 -16.10
C GLU A 151 17.65 10.84 -16.41
N PRO A 152 17.59 11.34 -17.67
CA PRO A 152 16.83 12.54 -17.98
C PRO A 152 15.32 12.44 -17.69
N PHE A 153 14.74 11.23 -17.67
CA PHE A 153 13.34 11.03 -17.28
C PHE A 153 13.17 11.14 -15.77
N VAL A 154 14.10 10.59 -14.99
CA VAL A 154 14.14 10.76 -13.54
C VAL A 154 14.33 12.23 -13.18
N ASP A 155 15.23 12.93 -13.87
CA ASP A 155 15.50 14.35 -13.67
C ASP A 155 14.25 15.21 -13.94
N SER A 156 13.58 14.97 -15.07
CA SER A 156 12.33 15.64 -15.45
C SER A 156 11.27 15.55 -14.35
N THR A 157 11.02 14.34 -13.83
CA THR A 157 10.08 14.13 -12.73
C THR A 157 10.57 14.79 -11.42
N THR A 158 11.87 14.71 -11.11
CA THR A 158 12.45 15.29 -9.89
C THR A 158 12.35 16.81 -9.88
N THR A 159 12.59 17.46 -11.02
CA THR A 159 12.42 18.90 -11.18
C THR A 159 10.97 19.33 -10.95
N GLU A 160 9.98 18.62 -11.51
CA GLU A 160 8.58 18.96 -11.24
C GLU A 160 8.23 18.71 -9.77
N PHE A 161 8.75 17.63 -9.17
CA PHE A 161 8.53 17.35 -7.76
C PHE A 161 9.02 18.49 -6.86
N PHE A 162 10.23 18.98 -7.08
CA PHE A 162 10.77 20.13 -6.35
C PHE A 162 9.97 21.39 -6.59
N LYS A 163 9.59 21.67 -7.85
CA LYS A 163 8.74 22.81 -8.17
C LYS A 163 7.42 22.78 -7.38
N GLN A 164 6.76 21.63 -7.27
CA GLN A 164 5.51 21.50 -6.53
C GLN A 164 5.72 21.65 -5.02
N LEU A 165 6.80 21.10 -4.47
CA LEU A 165 7.14 21.31 -3.06
C LEU A 165 7.45 22.78 -2.75
N ASP A 166 8.20 23.45 -3.62
CA ASP A 166 8.52 24.88 -3.48
C ASP A 166 7.27 25.75 -3.51
N GLN A 167 6.34 25.45 -4.43
CA GLN A 167 5.12 26.23 -4.62
C GLN A 167 4.09 26.03 -3.51
N ARG A 168 4.03 24.84 -2.91
CA ARG A 168 2.94 24.47 -1.99
C ARG A 168 3.35 24.40 -0.52
N TYR A 169 4.63 24.15 -0.21
CA TYR A 169 5.02 23.79 1.16
C TYR A 169 6.30 24.48 1.63
N ALA A 170 7.32 24.63 0.78
CA ALA A 170 8.59 25.19 1.22
C ALA A 170 8.43 26.63 1.72
N ASN A 171 8.93 26.91 2.92
CA ASN A 171 8.80 28.21 3.61
C ASN A 171 7.35 28.63 3.88
N GLN A 172 6.40 27.69 3.86
CA GLN A 172 5.01 27.90 4.25
C GLN A 172 4.76 27.19 5.59
N ASN A 173 3.82 27.69 6.41
CA ASN A 173 3.45 27.07 7.68
C ASN A 173 2.47 25.90 7.48
N ASP A 174 2.73 25.03 6.51
CA ASP A 174 1.86 23.91 6.15
C ASP A 174 2.57 22.55 6.32
N ILE A 175 1.80 21.47 6.48
CA ILE A 175 2.28 20.12 6.70
C ILE A 175 2.05 19.27 5.46
N LEU A 176 3.15 18.79 4.89
CA LEU A 176 3.17 17.88 3.75
C LEU A 176 2.90 16.42 4.17
N ASP A 177 1.94 15.73 3.55
CA ASP A 177 1.94 14.25 3.54
C ASP A 177 3.06 13.74 2.62
N PHE A 178 4.27 13.70 3.16
CA PHE A 178 5.46 13.39 2.40
C PHE A 178 5.43 11.96 1.85
N GLY A 179 4.80 11.03 2.58
CA GLY A 179 4.63 9.67 2.11
C GLY A 179 3.80 9.61 0.84
N THR A 180 2.69 10.36 0.79
CA THR A 180 1.84 10.47 -0.40
C THR A 180 2.60 11.04 -1.59
N TRP A 181 3.35 12.11 -1.39
CA TRP A 181 4.15 12.74 -2.45
C TRP A 181 5.25 11.83 -2.99
N LEU A 182 5.95 11.08 -2.14
CA LEU A 182 6.94 10.08 -2.58
C LEU A 182 6.30 8.97 -3.43
N GLN A 183 5.02 8.67 -3.23
CA GLN A 183 4.29 7.72 -4.07
C GLN A 183 3.92 8.34 -5.42
N TYR A 184 3.44 9.59 -5.44
CA TYR A 184 3.23 10.33 -6.69
C TYR A 184 4.50 10.40 -7.53
N TYR A 185 5.63 10.73 -6.89
CA TYR A 185 6.94 10.73 -7.53
C TYR A 185 7.28 9.38 -8.16
N ALA A 186 7.24 8.28 -7.40
CA ALA A 186 7.61 6.96 -7.92
C ALA A 186 6.70 6.49 -9.06
N PHE A 187 5.40 6.82 -9.02
CA PHE A 187 4.47 6.53 -10.11
C PHE A 187 4.78 7.32 -11.38
N ASP A 188 5.08 8.62 -11.24
CA ASP A 188 5.42 9.45 -12.40
C ASP A 188 6.78 9.09 -12.99
N VAL A 189 7.79 8.78 -12.16
CA VAL A 189 9.10 8.33 -12.66
C VAL A 189 8.94 7.05 -13.47
N ILE A 190 8.33 5.99 -12.91
CA ILE A 190 8.21 4.74 -13.66
C ILE A 190 7.35 4.92 -14.91
N GLY A 191 6.32 5.76 -14.84
CA GLY A 191 5.49 6.21 -15.96
C GLY A 191 6.31 6.83 -17.08
N GLU A 192 7.17 7.78 -16.73
CA GLU A 192 8.04 8.48 -17.67
C GLU A 192 9.09 7.55 -18.26
N LEU A 193 9.71 6.68 -17.45
CA LEU A 193 10.63 5.63 -17.93
C LEU A 193 9.95 4.65 -18.91
N THR A 194 8.65 4.40 -18.72
CA THR A 194 7.91 3.39 -19.50
C THR A 194 7.29 3.96 -20.77
N TYR A 195 6.79 5.19 -20.71
CA TYR A 195 5.99 5.80 -21.77
C TYR A 195 6.51 7.16 -22.26
N SER A 196 7.69 7.60 -21.82
CA SER A 196 8.23 8.95 -22.04
C SER A 196 7.26 10.07 -21.63
N LYS A 197 6.40 9.80 -20.64
CA LYS A 197 5.37 10.74 -20.17
C LYS A 197 4.99 10.41 -18.72
N ARG A 198 4.98 11.43 -17.87
CA ARG A 198 4.43 11.38 -16.51
C ARG A 198 2.92 11.16 -16.56
N LEU A 199 2.36 10.50 -15.55
CA LEU A 199 0.91 10.29 -15.45
C LEU A 199 0.22 11.55 -14.89
N GLY A 200 0.97 12.42 -14.22
CA GLY A 200 0.48 13.70 -13.71
C GLY A 200 0.23 13.70 -12.20
N PHE A 201 0.67 12.66 -11.48
CA PHE A 201 0.45 12.57 -10.04
C PHE A 201 1.13 13.71 -9.29
N VAL A 202 2.39 14.00 -9.62
CA VAL A 202 3.17 15.11 -9.06
C VAL A 202 2.58 16.44 -9.51
N ASP A 203 2.28 16.58 -10.81
CA ASP A 203 1.76 17.83 -11.38
C ASP A 203 0.46 18.28 -10.70
N HIS A 204 -0.45 17.34 -10.42
CA HIS A 204 -1.72 17.64 -9.79
C HIS A 204 -1.70 17.52 -8.26
N GLY A 205 -0.75 16.79 -7.67
CA GLY A 205 -0.72 16.49 -6.25
C GLY A 205 -1.87 15.57 -5.80
N LYS A 206 -2.34 14.67 -6.67
CA LYS A 206 -3.47 13.75 -6.38
C LYS A 206 -3.33 12.40 -7.07
N ASP A 207 -4.13 11.41 -6.64
CA ASP A 207 -4.27 10.12 -7.34
C ASP A 207 -5.01 10.30 -8.67
N VAL A 208 -4.28 10.26 -9.78
CA VAL A 208 -4.82 10.39 -11.14
C VAL A 208 -5.56 9.11 -11.54
N ASP A 209 -6.81 9.25 -11.98
CA ASP A 209 -7.68 8.16 -12.44
C ASP A 209 -7.86 7.00 -11.43
N ASN A 210 -7.63 7.25 -10.13
CA ASN A 210 -7.71 6.25 -9.07
C ASN A 210 -6.78 5.04 -9.32
N ILE A 211 -5.61 5.27 -9.91
CA ILE A 211 -4.63 4.22 -10.21
C ILE A 211 -4.01 3.69 -8.92
N ILE A 212 -3.65 4.57 -7.98
CA ILE A 212 -3.02 4.19 -6.72
C ILE A 212 -4.04 3.45 -5.85
N GLY A 213 -5.24 4.00 -5.68
CA GLY A 213 -6.32 3.33 -4.94
C GLY A 213 -6.68 1.96 -5.51
N ASN A 214 -6.69 1.80 -6.85
CA ASN A 214 -6.91 0.50 -7.48
C ASN A 214 -5.79 -0.51 -7.19
N LEU A 215 -4.53 -0.06 -7.20
CA LEU A 215 -3.38 -0.92 -6.86
C LEU A 215 -3.43 -1.34 -5.38
N GLU A 216 -3.69 -0.40 -4.47
CA GLU A 216 -3.83 -0.68 -3.05
C GLU A 216 -4.94 -1.69 -2.79
N TRP A 217 -6.10 -1.54 -3.45
CA TRP A 217 -7.19 -2.52 -3.38
C TRP A 217 -6.76 -3.91 -3.87
N LEU A 218 -6.08 -3.99 -5.02
CA LEU A 218 -5.64 -5.25 -5.60
C LEU A 218 -4.66 -5.99 -4.68
N LEU A 219 -3.68 -5.28 -4.15
CA LEU A 219 -2.69 -5.81 -3.21
C LEU A 219 -3.36 -6.26 -1.90
N ASN A 220 -4.27 -5.44 -1.37
CA ASN A 220 -5.03 -5.76 -0.16
C ASN A 220 -5.99 -6.94 -0.34
N TYR A 221 -6.47 -7.21 -1.55
CA TYR A 221 -7.24 -8.40 -1.89
C TYR A 221 -6.33 -9.62 -2.07
N ALA A 222 -5.29 -9.50 -2.90
CA ALA A 222 -4.50 -10.63 -3.35
C ALA A 222 -3.62 -11.21 -2.24
N ALA A 223 -3.17 -10.40 -1.27
CA ALA A 223 -2.37 -10.86 -0.15
C ALA A 223 -3.10 -11.92 0.70
N PRO A 224 -4.27 -11.65 1.31
CA PRO A 224 -5.01 -12.65 2.07
C PRO A 224 -5.60 -13.73 1.16
N VAL A 225 -6.21 -13.39 0.02
CA VAL A 225 -6.81 -14.39 -0.90
C VAL A 225 -5.76 -15.34 -1.47
N GLY A 226 -4.54 -14.87 -1.72
CA GLY A 226 -3.41 -15.72 -2.11
C GLY A 226 -3.02 -16.75 -1.06
N GLN A 227 -3.41 -16.55 0.22
CA GLN A 227 -3.22 -17.57 1.25
C GLN A 227 -4.15 -18.77 1.08
N LEU A 228 -5.30 -18.56 0.43
CA LEU A 228 -6.34 -19.53 0.09
C LEU A 228 -6.78 -19.34 -1.38
N PRO A 229 -5.95 -19.69 -2.38
CA PRO A 229 -6.19 -19.34 -3.79
C PRO A 229 -7.54 -19.79 -4.37
N ILE A 230 -8.15 -20.83 -3.78
CA ILE A 230 -9.51 -21.27 -4.13
C ILE A 230 -10.55 -20.17 -4.00
N LEU A 231 -10.38 -19.21 -3.07
CA LEU A 231 -11.28 -18.07 -2.90
C LEU A 231 -11.28 -17.17 -4.15
N ASP A 232 -10.15 -17.03 -4.83
CA ASP A 232 -10.08 -16.20 -6.04
C ASP A 232 -10.94 -16.76 -7.19
N SER A 233 -10.98 -18.09 -7.30
CA SER A 233 -11.85 -18.80 -8.25
C SER A 233 -13.34 -18.68 -7.90
N LEU A 234 -13.68 -18.36 -6.65
CA LEU A 234 -15.06 -18.10 -6.24
C LEU A 234 -15.43 -16.62 -6.38
N LEU A 235 -14.45 -15.72 -6.26
CA LEU A 235 -14.59 -14.27 -6.23
C LEU A 235 -14.27 -13.62 -7.59
N LEU A 236 -13.09 -12.99 -7.74
CA LEU A 236 -12.76 -12.16 -8.91
C LEU A 236 -12.60 -12.99 -10.20
N LYS A 237 -12.09 -14.22 -10.09
CA LYS A 237 -11.85 -15.11 -11.22
C LYS A 237 -12.92 -16.18 -11.36
N ASN A 238 -14.11 -15.92 -10.84
CA ASN A 238 -15.28 -16.77 -10.99
C ASN A 238 -15.64 -16.95 -12.48
N PRO A 239 -15.76 -18.19 -13.00
CA PRO A 239 -16.09 -18.45 -14.39
C PRO A 239 -17.34 -17.72 -14.89
N LEU A 240 -18.38 -17.60 -14.07
CA LEU A 240 -19.61 -16.88 -14.41
C LEU A 240 -19.34 -15.38 -14.57
N ARG A 241 -18.59 -14.79 -13.65
CA ARG A 241 -18.16 -13.38 -13.74
C ARG A 241 -17.31 -13.14 -14.99
N LEU A 242 -16.34 -14.02 -15.27
CA LEU A 242 -15.49 -13.92 -16.46
C LEU A 242 -16.31 -14.00 -17.75
N GLN A 243 -17.33 -14.85 -17.79
CA GLN A 243 -18.23 -14.94 -18.92
C GLN A 243 -19.08 -13.67 -19.08
N LEU A 244 -19.59 -13.10 -17.98
CA LEU A 244 -20.27 -11.81 -17.99
C LEU A 244 -19.37 -10.66 -18.46
N THR A 245 -18.09 -10.65 -18.10
CA THR A 245 -17.09 -9.70 -18.64
C THR A 245 -16.93 -9.86 -20.15
N LYS A 246 -16.81 -11.10 -20.66
CA LYS A 246 -16.70 -11.36 -22.11
C LYS A 246 -17.91 -10.86 -22.88
N TRP A 247 -19.11 -10.96 -22.30
CA TRP A 247 -20.35 -10.45 -22.87
C TRP A 247 -20.55 -8.93 -22.69
N GLY A 248 -19.61 -8.23 -22.06
CA GLY A 248 -19.64 -6.78 -21.91
C GLY A 248 -20.49 -6.25 -20.75
N PHE A 249 -21.05 -7.13 -19.90
CA PHE A 249 -21.86 -6.71 -18.74
C PHE A 249 -21.02 -6.14 -17.59
N THR A 250 -19.71 -6.37 -17.59
CA THR A 250 -18.79 -5.86 -16.55
C THR A 250 -17.48 -5.39 -17.19
N ASN A 251 -16.94 -4.27 -16.71
CA ASN A 251 -15.60 -3.81 -17.13
C ASN A 251 -14.55 -4.39 -16.17
N SER A 252 -13.58 -5.10 -16.73
CA SER A 252 -12.45 -5.69 -15.98
C SER A 252 -11.11 -4.97 -16.22
N SER A 253 -11.12 -3.85 -16.97
CA SER A 253 -9.89 -3.10 -17.24
C SER A 253 -9.52 -2.25 -16.02
N SER A 254 -8.33 -2.46 -15.46
CA SER A 254 -7.79 -1.56 -14.43
C SER A 254 -7.47 -0.19 -15.03
N PRO A 255 -7.58 0.92 -14.26
CA PRO A 255 -7.26 2.27 -14.75
C PRO A 255 -5.89 2.37 -15.41
N VAL A 256 -4.85 1.79 -14.79
CA VAL A 256 -3.50 1.77 -15.38
C VAL A 256 -3.42 1.00 -16.70
N ALA A 257 -4.23 -0.04 -16.89
CA ALA A 257 -4.23 -0.81 -18.13
C ALA A 257 -4.94 -0.05 -19.26
N ILE A 258 -5.91 0.81 -18.91
CA ILE A 258 -6.54 1.75 -19.85
C ILE A 258 -5.49 2.78 -20.29
N PHE A 259 -4.81 3.42 -19.34
CA PHE A 259 -3.72 4.36 -19.62
C PHE A 259 -2.63 3.72 -20.49
N ALA A 260 -2.11 2.56 -20.09
CA ALA A 260 -1.09 1.82 -20.82
C ALA A 260 -1.51 1.48 -22.25
N ARG A 261 -2.76 1.05 -22.44
CA ARG A 261 -3.31 0.76 -23.76
C ARG A 261 -3.37 2.02 -24.62
N ASN A 262 -3.85 3.13 -24.08
CA ASN A 262 -3.93 4.39 -24.83
C ASN A 262 -2.53 4.87 -25.26
N ARG A 263 -1.52 4.77 -24.38
CA ARG A 263 -0.12 5.10 -24.71
C ARG A 263 0.51 4.16 -25.73
N MET A 264 0.16 2.88 -25.69
CA MET A 264 0.61 1.90 -26.68
C MET A 264 -0.05 2.15 -28.05
N LEU A 265 -1.36 2.41 -28.08
CA LEU A 265 -2.08 2.76 -29.31
C LEU A 265 -1.50 4.02 -29.95
N ALA A 266 -1.13 5.02 -29.15
CA ALA A 266 -0.51 6.25 -29.64
C ALA A 266 0.79 6.03 -30.43
N ARG A 267 1.53 4.96 -30.11
CA ARG A 267 2.78 4.62 -30.81
C ARG A 267 2.57 3.66 -31.98
N VAL A 268 1.66 2.71 -31.85
CA VAL A 268 1.48 1.62 -32.83
C VAL A 268 0.50 2.00 -33.93
N ASP A 269 -0.54 2.76 -33.60
CA ASP A 269 -1.65 3.07 -34.50
C ASP A 269 -2.34 4.38 -34.07
N PRO A 270 -1.69 5.54 -34.31
CA PRO A 270 -2.21 6.84 -33.88
C PRO A 270 -3.53 7.22 -34.55
N GLU A 271 -3.88 6.63 -35.71
CA GLU A 271 -5.16 6.87 -36.38
C GLU A 271 -6.36 6.35 -35.56
N LYS A 272 -6.16 5.31 -34.73
CA LYS A 272 -7.19 4.74 -33.85
C LYS A 272 -7.52 5.60 -32.62
N LEU A 273 -6.80 6.70 -32.41
CA LEU A 273 -6.99 7.57 -31.26
C LEU A 273 -8.01 8.70 -31.47
N GLY A 274 -8.49 8.90 -32.70
CA GLY A 274 -9.42 9.99 -33.01
C GLY A 274 -8.80 11.35 -32.61
N ASP A 275 -9.58 12.19 -31.94
CA ASP A 275 -9.17 13.56 -31.54
C ASP A 275 -8.21 13.63 -30.33
N MET A 276 -7.84 12.48 -29.74
CA MET A 276 -6.93 12.46 -28.60
C MET A 276 -5.50 12.86 -29.03
N LYS A 277 -5.11 14.09 -28.70
CA LYS A 277 -3.76 14.61 -28.95
C LYS A 277 -2.75 14.03 -27.95
N PHE A 278 -1.68 13.44 -28.46
CA PHE A 278 -0.49 13.10 -27.66
C PHE A 278 0.72 13.89 -28.16
N ASP A 279 1.61 14.27 -27.24
CA ASP A 279 2.87 14.94 -27.58
C ASP A 279 3.73 14.07 -28.52
N GLN A 280 4.47 14.72 -29.43
CA GLN A 280 5.40 14.05 -30.32
C GLN A 280 6.50 13.33 -29.53
N ASP A 281 6.85 12.13 -29.99
CA ASP A 281 7.96 11.35 -29.44
C ASP A 281 9.26 12.17 -29.56
N ASN A 282 9.90 12.45 -28.43
CA ASN A 282 11.13 13.25 -28.37
C ASN A 282 12.38 12.45 -28.79
N GLY A 283 12.19 11.24 -29.36
CA GLY A 283 13.25 10.38 -29.86
C GLY A 283 14.00 9.62 -28.76
N ARG A 284 13.55 9.69 -27.50
CA ARG A 284 14.18 8.96 -26.38
C ARG A 284 13.61 7.55 -26.27
N ARG A 285 14.52 6.56 -26.26
CA ARG A 285 14.16 5.12 -26.25
C ARG A 285 13.69 4.63 -24.87
N ASP A 286 12.41 4.77 -24.54
CA ASP A 286 11.79 4.24 -23.32
C ASP A 286 11.59 2.70 -23.32
N PHE A 287 11.02 2.16 -22.22
CA PHE A 287 10.70 0.72 -22.15
C PHE A 287 9.70 0.26 -23.20
N LEU A 288 8.65 1.04 -23.49
CA LEU A 288 7.64 0.64 -24.46
C LEU A 288 8.27 0.48 -25.86
N SER A 289 9.11 1.43 -26.28
CA SER A 289 9.88 1.34 -27.52
C SER A 289 10.74 0.07 -27.55
N ARG A 290 11.46 -0.25 -26.46
CA ARG A 290 12.28 -1.47 -26.36
C ARG A 290 11.45 -2.76 -26.37
N PHE A 291 10.26 -2.76 -25.79
CA PHE A 291 9.36 -3.92 -25.81
C PHE A 291 8.71 -4.11 -27.18
N LEU A 292 8.41 -3.03 -27.90
CA LEU A 292 7.97 -3.08 -29.30
C LEU A 292 9.10 -3.60 -30.21
N GLU A 293 10.36 -3.22 -29.98
CA GLU A 293 11.50 -3.83 -30.68
C GLU A 293 11.62 -5.34 -30.39
N ALA A 294 11.37 -5.76 -29.16
CA ALA A 294 11.34 -7.18 -28.81
C ALA A 294 10.16 -7.92 -29.49
N ASN A 295 9.00 -7.26 -29.62
CA ASN A 295 7.87 -7.75 -30.43
C ASN A 295 8.26 -7.91 -31.90
N GLN A 296 8.94 -6.95 -32.50
CA GLN A 296 9.38 -7.03 -33.90
C GLN A 296 10.35 -8.20 -34.15
N LYS A 297 11.22 -8.50 -33.18
CA LYS A 297 12.19 -9.60 -33.28
C LYS A 297 11.56 -10.98 -33.14
N ASP A 298 10.50 -11.11 -32.34
CA ASP A 298 9.81 -12.37 -32.08
C ASP A 298 8.30 -12.10 -31.89
N PRO A 299 7.54 -11.85 -32.96
CA PRO A 299 6.16 -11.38 -32.85
C PRO A 299 5.20 -12.48 -32.33
N GLU A 300 5.53 -13.75 -32.52
CA GLU A 300 4.74 -14.88 -32.01
C GLU A 300 4.84 -14.96 -30.48
N PHE A 301 6.05 -14.89 -29.94
CA PHE A 301 6.25 -14.95 -28.50
C PHE A 301 6.09 -13.59 -27.82
N MET A 302 6.55 -12.48 -28.37
CA MET A 302 6.44 -11.14 -27.77
C MET A 302 5.25 -10.34 -28.30
N ASN A 303 4.07 -10.95 -28.45
CA ASN A 303 2.88 -10.27 -28.98
C ASN A 303 2.43 -9.01 -28.20
N ASN A 304 1.53 -8.24 -28.82
CA ASN A 304 0.98 -6.98 -28.29
C ASN A 304 0.39 -7.10 -26.87
N ASP A 305 -0.29 -8.21 -26.55
CA ASP A 305 -0.82 -8.44 -25.20
C ASP A 305 0.30 -8.57 -24.16
N ARG A 306 1.43 -9.19 -24.53
CA ARG A 306 2.60 -9.33 -23.65
C ARG A 306 3.36 -8.01 -23.51
N VAL A 307 3.48 -7.21 -24.56
CA VAL A 307 4.01 -5.84 -24.48
C VAL A 307 3.17 -5.00 -23.52
N LEU A 308 1.84 -5.02 -23.67
CA LEU A 308 0.93 -4.35 -22.76
C LEU A 308 1.08 -4.86 -21.32
N ALA A 309 1.12 -6.18 -21.12
CA ALA A 309 1.27 -6.77 -19.79
C ALA A 309 2.59 -6.39 -19.10
N LEU A 310 3.69 -6.27 -19.86
CA LEU A 310 4.99 -5.82 -19.34
C LEU A 310 4.97 -4.35 -18.94
N THR A 311 4.39 -3.47 -19.75
CA THR A 311 4.31 -2.04 -19.40
C THR A 311 3.39 -1.78 -18.20
N VAL A 312 2.26 -2.48 -18.11
CA VAL A 312 1.39 -2.46 -16.92
C VAL A 312 2.12 -3.01 -15.69
N ALA A 313 2.89 -4.09 -15.85
CA ALA A 313 3.67 -4.66 -14.76
C ALA A 313 4.76 -3.70 -14.25
N ASN A 314 5.39 -2.92 -15.14
CA ASN A 314 6.32 -1.87 -14.73
C ASN A 314 5.64 -0.86 -13.82
N MET A 315 4.45 -0.38 -14.18
CA MET A 315 3.71 0.59 -13.37
C MET A 315 3.43 0.06 -11.98
N PHE A 316 2.92 -1.17 -11.86
CA PHE A 316 2.57 -1.72 -10.55
C PHE A 316 3.78 -2.10 -9.70
N ALA A 317 4.77 -2.78 -10.29
CA ALA A 317 5.89 -3.30 -9.52
C ALA A 317 6.92 -2.22 -9.19
N GLY A 318 7.13 -1.25 -10.08
CA GLY A 318 8.16 -0.22 -9.96
C GLY A 318 7.76 0.98 -9.11
N SER A 319 6.47 1.34 -9.06
CA SER A 319 6.02 2.51 -8.30
C SER A 319 5.96 2.24 -6.79
N ASP A 320 5.09 1.31 -6.36
CA ASP A 320 4.73 1.13 -4.96
C ASP A 320 5.93 0.65 -4.12
N THR A 321 6.74 -0.27 -4.64
CA THR A 321 7.91 -0.78 -3.92
C THR A 321 9.02 0.26 -3.75
N THR A 322 9.24 1.09 -4.78
CA THR A 322 10.21 2.19 -4.70
C THR A 322 9.71 3.29 -3.74
N ALA A 323 8.43 3.67 -3.82
CA ALA A 323 7.81 4.63 -2.89
C ALA A 323 7.92 4.17 -1.42
N ILE A 324 7.66 2.90 -1.15
CA ILE A 324 7.82 2.31 0.20
C ILE A 324 9.26 2.44 0.68
N THR A 325 10.23 2.18 -0.19
CA THR A 325 11.64 2.26 0.19
C THR A 325 12.08 3.71 0.41
N PHE A 326 11.61 4.66 -0.40
CA PHE A 326 11.81 6.09 -0.14
C PHE A 326 11.28 6.50 1.23
N ARG A 327 10.03 6.13 1.52
CA ARG A 327 9.41 6.39 2.83
C ARG A 327 10.26 5.80 3.96
N ALA A 328 10.76 4.58 3.82
CA ALA A 328 11.62 3.97 4.82
C ALA A 328 12.93 4.74 5.01
N ILE A 329 13.63 5.11 3.92
CA ILE A 329 14.87 5.90 3.98
C ILE A 329 14.64 7.19 4.77
N PHE A 330 13.67 8.01 4.36
CA PHE A 330 13.43 9.30 5.00
C PHE A 330 12.87 9.14 6.42
N TYR A 331 11.99 8.17 6.67
CA TYR A 331 11.48 7.91 8.01
C TYR A 331 12.60 7.59 9.00
N TYR A 332 13.51 6.68 8.64
CA TYR A 332 14.62 6.32 9.51
C TYR A 332 15.64 7.45 9.66
N LEU A 333 15.94 8.21 8.60
CA LEU A 333 16.83 9.37 8.71
C LEU A 333 16.24 10.44 9.65
N MET A 334 14.97 10.82 9.48
CA MET A 334 14.30 11.80 10.34
C MET A 334 14.16 11.30 11.79
N LYS A 335 14.01 9.99 12.01
CA LYS A 335 14.04 9.40 13.36
C LYS A 335 15.44 9.28 13.97
N ASN A 336 16.49 9.44 13.17
CA ASN A 336 17.88 9.38 13.61
C ASN A 336 18.65 10.60 13.08
N PRO A 337 18.43 11.81 13.64
CA PRO A 337 19.03 13.05 13.13
C PRO A 337 20.56 13.02 13.04
N ALA A 338 21.24 12.22 13.87
CA ALA A 338 22.69 12.03 13.79
C ALA A 338 23.13 11.36 12.48
N ASP A 339 22.39 10.35 12.01
CA ASP A 339 22.65 9.70 10.72
C ASP A 339 22.30 10.64 9.56
N MET A 340 21.18 11.38 9.67
CA MET A 340 20.81 12.39 8.67
C MET A 340 21.90 13.46 8.52
N LYS A 341 22.42 13.97 9.64
CA LYS A 341 23.54 14.93 9.65
C LYS A 341 24.81 14.34 9.04
N THR A 342 25.10 13.05 9.30
CA THR A 342 26.26 12.36 8.72
C THR A 342 26.14 12.25 7.20
N LEU A 343 24.96 11.88 6.69
CA LEU A 343 24.70 11.86 5.25
C LEU A 343 24.81 13.26 4.63
N MET A 344 24.20 14.27 5.25
CA MET A 344 24.30 15.65 4.78
C MET A 344 25.74 16.17 4.77
N ALA A 345 26.56 15.78 5.74
CA ALA A 345 27.99 16.11 5.78
C ALA A 345 28.75 15.48 4.61
N GLU A 346 28.52 14.19 4.32
CA GLU A 346 29.09 13.51 3.14
C GLU A 346 28.71 14.28 1.85
N LEU A 347 27.44 14.64 1.67
CA LEU A 347 27.01 15.40 0.49
C LEU A 347 27.65 16.80 0.41
N ALA A 348 27.78 17.50 1.54
CA ALA A 348 28.42 18.81 1.57
C ALA A 348 29.92 18.75 1.25
N GLU A 349 30.61 17.67 1.61
CA GLU A 349 32.02 17.45 1.25
C GLU A 349 32.19 17.21 -0.26
N GLU A 350 31.29 16.43 -0.86
CA GLU A 350 31.25 16.20 -2.30
C GLU A 350 30.99 17.50 -3.10
N GLU A 351 30.07 18.33 -2.58
CA GLU A 351 29.77 19.65 -3.16
C GLU A 351 30.97 20.60 -3.08
N LYS A 352 31.64 20.69 -1.93
CA LYS A 352 32.88 21.48 -1.77
C LYS A 352 34.02 20.99 -2.65
N ALA A 353 34.07 19.70 -2.93
CA ALA A 353 35.05 19.10 -3.84
C ALA A 353 34.71 19.34 -5.33
N GLY A 354 33.60 20.01 -5.64
CA GLY A 354 33.16 20.29 -7.01
C GLY A 354 32.74 19.04 -7.78
N ARG A 355 32.36 17.96 -7.08
CA ARG A 355 31.96 16.69 -7.70
C ARG A 355 30.53 16.68 -8.21
N PHE A 356 29.68 17.58 -7.73
CA PHE A 356 28.35 17.80 -8.30
C PHE A 356 28.42 18.88 -9.38
N ALA A 357 28.25 18.48 -10.63
CA ALA A 357 28.46 19.34 -11.80
C ALA A 357 27.30 20.32 -12.07
N ARG A 358 26.12 20.07 -11.49
CA ARG A 358 24.89 20.80 -11.83
C ARG A 358 24.51 21.84 -10.77
N GLU A 359 24.17 23.03 -11.24
CA GLU A 359 23.69 24.14 -10.42
C GLU A 359 22.22 23.99 -10.01
N ASP A 360 21.44 23.16 -10.71
CA ASP A 360 20.01 22.94 -10.41
C ASP A 360 19.77 22.04 -9.19
N GLY A 361 20.83 21.61 -8.49
CA GLY A 361 20.77 20.77 -7.29
C GLY A 361 20.54 19.28 -7.58
N LEU A 362 20.30 18.90 -8.84
CA LEU A 362 20.21 17.50 -9.22
C LEU A 362 21.60 16.85 -9.25
N VAL A 363 21.61 15.53 -9.14
CA VAL A 363 22.81 14.70 -9.16
C VAL A 363 22.65 13.55 -10.14
N SER A 364 23.73 13.15 -10.79
CA SER A 364 23.79 12.01 -11.69
C SER A 364 24.21 10.75 -10.94
N TRP A 365 23.82 9.59 -11.47
CA TRP A 365 24.17 8.27 -10.96
C TRP A 365 25.67 8.12 -10.69
N ASN A 366 26.52 8.61 -11.60
CA ASN A 366 27.96 8.46 -11.48
C ASN A 366 28.57 9.29 -10.33
N GLU A 367 27.93 10.40 -9.95
CA GLU A 367 28.40 11.25 -8.84
C GLU A 367 28.05 10.63 -7.48
N VAL A 368 26.99 9.82 -7.38
CA VAL A 368 26.42 9.38 -6.10
C VAL A 368 26.54 7.89 -5.80
N ARG A 369 26.71 7.03 -6.81
CA ARG A 369 26.66 5.57 -6.64
C ARG A 369 27.76 5.00 -5.73
N ASP A 370 28.87 5.73 -5.61
CA ASP A 370 30.06 5.29 -4.88
C ASP A 370 30.19 5.98 -3.51
N LEU A 371 29.22 6.82 -3.11
CA LEU A 371 29.20 7.51 -1.82
C LEU A 371 28.99 6.50 -0.67
N PRO A 372 29.96 6.34 0.25
CA PRO A 372 29.93 5.28 1.25
C PRO A 372 28.69 5.30 2.16
N PHE A 373 28.35 6.44 2.74
CA PHE A 373 27.29 6.55 3.74
C PHE A 373 25.91 6.56 3.08
N LEU A 374 25.72 7.20 1.93
CA LEU A 374 24.51 7.04 1.11
C LEU A 374 24.25 5.56 0.77
N ASN A 375 25.28 4.83 0.34
CA ASN A 375 25.19 3.38 0.10
C ASN A 375 24.72 2.62 1.34
N ALA A 376 25.29 2.98 2.51
CA ALA A 376 24.94 2.37 3.78
C ALA A 376 23.48 2.64 4.19
N VAL A 377 23.00 3.87 3.99
CA VAL A 377 21.61 4.27 4.26
C VAL A 377 20.63 3.51 3.37
N VAL A 378 20.87 3.45 2.06
CA VAL A 378 20.00 2.72 1.12
C VAL A 378 19.97 1.23 1.45
N LYS A 379 21.13 0.61 1.73
CA LYS A 379 21.20 -0.80 2.12
C LYS A 379 20.47 -1.04 3.45
N GLU A 380 20.67 -0.19 4.44
CA GLU A 380 20.03 -0.37 5.74
C GLU A 380 18.51 -0.19 5.68
N ALA A 381 18.00 0.70 4.81
CA ALA A 381 16.56 0.85 4.59
C ALA A 381 15.93 -0.39 3.96
N LEU A 382 16.57 -0.92 2.91
CA LEU A 382 16.15 -2.18 2.27
C LEU A 382 16.22 -3.37 3.25
N ARG A 383 17.16 -3.34 4.21
CA ARG A 383 17.29 -4.36 5.25
C ARG A 383 16.17 -4.25 6.28
N CYS A 384 16.00 -3.06 6.88
CA CYS A 384 15.06 -2.83 7.98
C CYS A 384 13.60 -2.90 7.54
N HIS A 385 13.33 -2.46 6.31
CA HIS A 385 11.98 -2.34 5.73
C HIS A 385 11.95 -2.85 4.28
N PRO A 386 12.11 -4.16 4.06
CA PRO A 386 11.96 -4.71 2.71
C PRO A 386 10.52 -4.54 2.24
N ALA A 387 10.35 -3.99 1.02
CA ALA A 387 9.02 -3.66 0.50
C ALA A 387 8.09 -4.87 0.47
N ALA A 388 8.57 -6.04 0.02
CA ALA A 388 7.81 -7.29 0.09
C ALA A 388 7.70 -7.80 1.53
N GLY A 389 6.47 -7.89 2.03
CA GLY A 389 6.12 -8.25 3.41
C GLY A 389 5.76 -9.72 3.65
N LEU A 390 5.63 -10.51 2.58
CA LEU A 390 5.26 -11.93 2.64
C LEU A 390 6.39 -12.84 2.16
N MET A 391 6.33 -14.11 2.54
CA MET A 391 7.26 -15.12 2.05
C MET A 391 7.19 -15.26 0.53
N LEU A 392 8.34 -15.39 -0.13
CA LEU A 392 8.39 -15.65 -1.57
C LEU A 392 8.19 -17.14 -1.85
N GLU A 393 6.93 -17.57 -1.93
CA GLU A 393 6.53 -18.98 -2.00
C GLU A 393 7.09 -19.74 -3.21
N ARG A 394 7.53 -20.98 -2.97
CA ARG A 394 7.96 -21.96 -3.95
C ARG A 394 7.39 -23.33 -3.61
N ILE A 395 7.20 -24.18 -4.62
CA ILE A 395 6.79 -25.57 -4.45
C ILE A 395 8.04 -26.44 -4.45
N VAL A 396 8.18 -27.29 -3.43
CA VAL A 396 9.29 -28.26 -3.32
C VAL A 396 9.17 -29.29 -4.46
N PRO A 397 10.25 -29.55 -5.22
CA PRO A 397 10.25 -30.57 -6.28
C PRO A 397 10.10 -31.99 -5.70
N ALA A 398 9.83 -32.97 -6.57
CA ALA A 398 9.60 -34.37 -6.16
C ALA A 398 10.71 -34.98 -5.27
N ARG A 399 11.96 -34.52 -5.42
CA ARG A 399 13.11 -34.96 -4.61
C ARG A 399 13.07 -34.53 -3.14
N GLY A 400 12.15 -33.65 -2.75
CA GLY A 400 12.08 -33.09 -1.40
C GLY A 400 13.13 -31.99 -1.13
N LEU A 401 13.13 -31.49 0.10
CA LEU A 401 14.07 -30.51 0.63
C LEU A 401 14.53 -30.95 2.02
N GLU A 402 15.85 -31.04 2.21
CA GLU A 402 16.46 -31.18 3.53
C GLU A 402 16.84 -29.81 4.08
N VAL A 403 16.35 -29.46 5.26
CA VAL A 403 16.69 -28.20 5.93
C VAL A 403 16.68 -28.38 7.45
N ASN A 404 17.79 -28.07 8.11
CA ASN A 404 17.96 -28.17 9.57
C ASN A 404 17.45 -29.50 10.17
N GLY A 405 17.77 -30.62 9.52
CA GLY A 405 17.38 -31.97 9.98
C GLY A 405 15.92 -32.35 9.69
N HIS A 406 15.17 -31.51 8.99
CA HIS A 406 13.82 -31.81 8.54
C HIS A 406 13.79 -32.15 7.05
N HIS A 407 13.18 -33.30 6.72
CA HIS A 407 12.81 -33.65 5.35
C HIS A 407 11.42 -33.06 5.02
N ILE A 408 11.36 -32.19 4.02
CA ILE A 408 10.13 -31.61 3.49
C ILE A 408 9.80 -32.29 2.16
N SER A 409 8.63 -32.91 2.07
CA SER A 409 8.19 -33.66 0.89
C SER A 409 7.93 -32.77 -0.33
N GLY A 410 8.06 -33.35 -1.52
CA GLY A 410 7.65 -32.72 -2.77
C GLY A 410 6.18 -32.29 -2.76
N GLY A 411 5.88 -31.16 -3.38
CA GLY A 411 4.54 -30.56 -3.40
C GLY A 411 4.25 -29.63 -2.20
N THR A 412 5.10 -29.59 -1.18
CA THR A 412 4.98 -28.63 -0.08
C THR A 412 5.37 -27.22 -0.52
N ILE A 413 4.65 -26.21 -0.03
CA ILE A 413 4.98 -24.80 -0.23
C ILE A 413 6.04 -24.40 0.80
N VAL A 414 7.17 -23.88 0.32
CA VAL A 414 8.24 -23.32 1.15
C VAL A 414 8.56 -21.90 0.73
N GLY A 415 9.14 -21.10 1.60
CA GLY A 415 9.65 -19.80 1.20
C GLY A 415 10.30 -19.04 2.34
N VAL A 416 10.97 -17.96 1.97
CA VAL A 416 11.71 -17.08 2.87
C VAL A 416 11.04 -15.73 2.90
N ASN A 417 10.86 -15.17 4.09
CA ASN A 417 10.42 -13.81 4.31
C ASN A 417 11.62 -12.91 4.62
N ALA A 418 11.81 -11.86 3.81
CA ALA A 418 12.89 -10.89 4.00
C ALA A 418 12.85 -10.23 5.39
N TRP A 419 11.65 -9.95 5.92
CA TRP A 419 11.48 -9.36 7.25
C TRP A 419 12.07 -10.21 8.38
N VAL A 420 12.05 -11.53 8.22
CA VAL A 420 12.63 -12.47 9.18
C VAL A 420 14.13 -12.63 8.90
N LEU A 421 14.51 -12.92 7.66
CA LEU A 421 15.90 -13.17 7.29
C LEU A 421 16.81 -11.98 7.62
N HIS A 422 16.35 -10.76 7.36
CA HIS A 422 17.12 -9.55 7.59
C HIS A 422 17.35 -9.22 9.07
N ARG A 423 16.67 -9.93 9.98
CA ARG A 423 16.87 -9.86 11.44
C ARG A 423 17.74 -11.00 11.98
N ASN A 424 18.32 -11.82 11.10
CA ASN A 424 19.27 -12.86 11.50
C ASN A 424 20.52 -12.22 12.13
N LYS A 425 20.70 -12.44 13.44
CA LYS A 425 21.76 -11.83 14.24
C LYS A 425 23.17 -12.33 13.88
N ASP A 426 23.28 -13.53 13.31
CA ASP A 426 24.56 -14.06 12.86
C ASP A 426 25.04 -13.34 11.59
N ILE A 427 24.12 -12.90 10.73
CA ILE A 427 24.44 -12.20 9.48
C ILE A 427 24.53 -10.69 9.71
N PHE A 428 23.56 -10.10 10.39
CA PHE A 428 23.46 -8.65 10.49
C PHE A 428 23.91 -8.10 11.84
N GLY A 429 24.42 -8.94 12.73
CA GLY A 429 24.91 -8.56 14.06
C GLY A 429 23.83 -8.64 15.14
N HIS A 430 24.25 -8.61 16.42
CA HIS A 430 23.34 -8.76 17.57
C HIS A 430 22.22 -7.72 17.63
N ASP A 431 22.44 -6.56 17.01
CA ASP A 431 21.54 -5.41 16.91
C ASP A 431 20.74 -5.39 15.59
N ALA A 432 20.56 -6.54 14.93
CA ALA A 432 19.86 -6.65 13.64
C ALA A 432 18.41 -6.08 13.66
N ASP A 433 17.77 -5.96 14.82
CA ASP A 433 16.44 -5.35 14.93
C ASP A 433 16.45 -3.82 14.86
N ARG A 434 17.63 -3.19 14.88
CA ARG A 434 17.80 -1.73 14.92
C ARG A 434 18.29 -1.18 13.58
N TRP A 435 17.81 0.01 13.25
CA TRP A 435 18.39 0.85 12.20
C TRP A 435 19.82 1.26 12.59
N ARG A 436 20.81 0.90 11.77
CA ARG A 436 22.21 1.33 11.94
C ARG A 436 22.97 1.27 10.61
N PRO A 437 22.97 2.34 9.81
CA PRO A 437 23.70 2.40 8.54
C PRO A 437 25.19 2.12 8.71
N SER A 438 25.80 2.59 9.81
CA SER A 438 27.24 2.45 10.07
C SER A 438 27.74 1.00 10.03
N ARG A 439 26.87 -0.01 10.21
CA ARG A 439 27.23 -1.43 10.08
C ARG A 439 27.83 -1.79 8.71
N TRP A 440 27.41 -1.11 7.65
CA TRP A 440 27.90 -1.34 6.28
C TRP A 440 29.27 -0.71 6.02
N ILE A 441 29.71 0.17 6.92
CA ILE A 441 31.00 0.86 6.90
C ILE A 441 31.98 0.15 7.83
N GLU A 442 31.56 -0.17 9.05
CA GLU A 442 32.39 -0.78 10.10
C GLU A 442 32.66 -2.28 9.88
N ALA A 443 31.81 -2.97 9.10
CA ALA A 443 31.98 -4.39 8.83
C ALA A 443 33.27 -4.68 8.07
N SER A 444 33.94 -5.78 8.45
CA SER A 444 35.04 -6.35 7.65
C SER A 444 34.57 -6.69 6.24
N THR A 445 35.49 -6.74 5.27
CA THR A 445 35.17 -7.06 3.88
C THR A 445 34.38 -8.37 3.74
N GLU A 446 34.75 -9.41 4.50
CA GLU A 446 34.04 -10.68 4.47
C GLU A 446 32.64 -10.59 5.08
N GLN A 447 32.49 -9.88 6.20
CA GLN A 447 31.18 -9.70 6.82
C GLN A 447 30.25 -8.87 5.92
N LYS A 448 30.77 -7.81 5.28
CA LYS A 448 30.04 -7.00 4.31
C LYS A 448 29.56 -7.85 3.14
N ARG A 449 30.45 -8.66 2.55
CA ARG A 449 30.10 -9.60 1.48
C ARG A 449 29.02 -10.58 1.92
N ARG A 450 29.11 -11.11 3.15
CA ARG A 450 28.10 -12.00 3.72
C ARG A 450 26.74 -11.32 3.87
N MET A 451 26.68 -10.09 4.41
CA MET A 451 25.44 -9.32 4.52
C MET A 451 24.84 -9.03 3.13
N GLU A 452 25.66 -8.67 2.15
CA GLU A 452 25.20 -8.40 0.78
C GLU A 452 24.64 -9.65 0.10
N ASN A 453 25.26 -10.81 0.29
CA ASN A 453 24.79 -12.09 -0.25
C ASN A 453 23.42 -12.53 0.31
N TYR A 454 23.09 -12.09 1.52
CA TYR A 454 21.82 -12.40 2.18
C TYR A 454 20.83 -11.24 2.21
N MET A 455 21.11 -10.17 1.46
CA MET A 455 20.12 -9.12 1.20
C MET A 455 19.04 -9.64 0.25
N PHE A 456 17.86 -9.88 0.78
CA PHE A 456 16.73 -10.51 0.11
C PHE A 456 15.60 -9.53 -0.24
N ALA A 457 15.83 -8.22 -0.10
CA ALA A 457 14.86 -7.17 -0.45
C ALA A 457 14.36 -7.24 -1.90
N PHE A 458 15.18 -7.77 -2.82
CA PHE A 458 14.85 -7.95 -4.24
C PHE A 458 14.64 -9.43 -4.62
N GLY A 459 14.51 -10.33 -3.64
CA GLY A 459 14.52 -11.78 -3.84
C GLY A 459 15.88 -12.32 -4.26
N ALA A 460 15.92 -13.55 -4.77
CA ALA A 460 17.16 -14.21 -5.20
C ALA A 460 17.01 -15.08 -6.46
N GLY A 461 18.17 -15.41 -7.05
CA GLY A 461 18.36 -16.30 -8.20
C GLY A 461 17.58 -15.93 -9.45
N SER A 462 17.03 -16.94 -10.14
CA SER A 462 16.43 -16.76 -11.49
C SER A 462 15.20 -15.85 -11.50
N ARG A 463 14.57 -15.66 -10.34
CA ARG A 463 13.37 -14.83 -10.14
C ARG A 463 13.68 -13.53 -9.38
N THR A 464 14.95 -13.13 -9.27
CA THR A 464 15.36 -11.83 -8.70
C THR A 464 14.64 -10.69 -9.43
N CYS A 465 14.22 -9.67 -8.68
CA CYS A 465 13.55 -8.48 -9.21
C CYS A 465 14.28 -7.93 -10.44
N ILE A 466 13.56 -7.82 -11.55
CA ILE A 466 14.13 -7.27 -12.79
C ILE A 466 14.33 -5.75 -12.70
N GLY A 467 13.50 -5.07 -11.93
CA GLY A 467 13.54 -3.61 -11.70
C GLY A 467 14.50 -3.15 -10.60
N LYS A 468 15.33 -4.05 -10.01
CA LYS A 468 16.28 -3.70 -8.94
C LYS A 468 17.10 -2.45 -9.30
N ASN A 469 17.63 -2.43 -10.51
CA ASN A 469 18.47 -1.35 -11.02
C ASN A 469 17.72 -0.02 -11.20
N ILE A 470 16.43 -0.05 -11.55
CA ILE A 470 15.59 1.15 -11.64
C ILE A 470 15.41 1.74 -10.25
N SER A 471 14.99 0.90 -9.30
CA SER A 471 14.75 1.29 -7.92
C SER A 471 15.99 1.88 -7.26
N LEU A 472 17.17 1.28 -7.49
CA LEU A 472 18.44 1.84 -7.01
C LEU A 472 18.73 3.19 -7.69
N LEU A 473 18.65 3.29 -9.02
CA LEU A 473 18.87 4.57 -9.72
C LEU A 473 18.00 5.69 -9.14
N GLU A 474 16.72 5.43 -8.92
CA GLU A 474 15.79 6.38 -8.31
C GLU A 474 16.24 6.78 -6.89
N MET A 475 16.54 5.81 -6.03
CA MET A 475 16.98 6.06 -4.65
C MET A 475 18.25 6.91 -4.56
N TYR A 476 19.27 6.52 -5.31
CA TYR A 476 20.57 7.18 -5.26
C TYR A 476 20.52 8.60 -5.84
N LYS A 477 19.56 8.92 -6.71
CA LYS A 477 19.40 10.28 -7.25
C LYS A 477 18.51 11.15 -6.37
N MET A 478 17.32 10.65 -6.04
CA MET A 478 16.30 11.43 -5.36
C MET A 478 16.67 11.77 -3.91
N VAL A 479 17.24 10.83 -3.16
CA VAL A 479 17.60 11.04 -1.75
C VAL A 479 18.60 12.20 -1.58
N PRO A 480 19.78 12.18 -2.21
CA PRO A 480 20.72 13.30 -2.09
C PRO A 480 20.22 14.60 -2.73
N ALA A 481 19.52 14.54 -3.87
CA ALA A 481 18.96 15.75 -4.48
C ALA A 481 17.97 16.46 -3.55
N LEU A 482 17.12 15.70 -2.84
CA LEU A 482 16.16 16.25 -1.90
C LEU A 482 16.85 16.81 -0.65
N LEU A 483 17.80 16.07 -0.06
CA LEU A 483 18.52 16.51 1.16
C LEU A 483 19.45 17.70 0.93
N ARG A 484 19.92 17.91 -0.31
CA ARG A 484 20.66 19.13 -0.69
C ARG A 484 19.77 20.36 -0.81
N ARG A 485 18.46 20.19 -1.01
CA ARG A 485 17.50 21.28 -1.27
C ARG A 485 16.63 21.63 -0.07
N TYR A 486 16.29 20.66 0.78
CA TYR A 486 15.32 20.85 1.87
C TYR A 486 15.83 20.32 3.21
N GLU A 487 15.41 21.00 4.27
CA GLU A 487 15.44 20.48 5.64
C GLU A 487 14.11 19.77 5.91
N LEU A 488 14.17 18.53 6.40
CA LEU A 488 13.00 17.71 6.68
C LEU A 488 12.88 17.45 8.17
N GLU A 489 11.72 17.77 8.74
CA GLU A 489 11.41 17.52 10.14
C GLU A 489 10.00 16.92 10.29
N PHE A 490 9.81 16.10 11.34
CA PHE A 490 8.46 15.70 11.71
C PHE A 490 7.74 16.84 12.42
N PRO A 491 6.42 17.01 12.23
CA PRO A 491 5.62 17.97 13.00
C PRO A 491 5.70 17.74 14.52
N SER A 492 5.95 16.50 14.95
CA SER A 492 6.19 16.14 16.34
C SER A 492 7.20 15.00 16.45
N ALA A 493 7.98 15.00 17.54
CA ALA A 493 8.94 13.93 17.85
C ALA A 493 8.26 12.55 17.99
N ASP A 494 6.98 12.52 18.38
CA ASP A 494 6.20 11.29 18.59
C ASP A 494 5.58 10.72 17.31
N ASN A 495 5.74 11.38 16.15
CA ASN A 495 5.15 10.90 14.90
C ASN A 495 5.65 9.50 14.54
N THR A 496 4.78 8.49 14.57
CA THR A 496 5.10 7.13 14.13
C THR A 496 4.30 6.79 12.88
N TRP A 497 4.90 6.06 11.96
CA TRP A 497 4.13 5.49 10.85
C TRP A 497 3.23 4.34 11.29
N HIS A 498 2.11 4.16 10.59
CA HIS A 498 1.30 2.95 10.69
C HIS A 498 1.55 2.10 9.47
N LEU A 499 1.78 0.81 9.66
CA LEU A 499 2.12 -0.11 8.55
C LEU A 499 0.92 -1.00 8.22
N ASN A 500 0.73 -1.25 6.94
CA ASN A 500 -0.23 -2.22 6.42
C ASN A 500 0.50 -3.10 5.39
N ASN A 501 0.41 -4.42 5.57
CA ASN A 501 1.00 -5.41 4.69
C ASN A 501 -0.08 -6.04 3.81
N GLY A 502 -0.12 -5.58 2.56
CA GLY A 502 -0.93 -6.14 1.49
C GLY A 502 -0.05 -6.82 0.45
N PHE A 503 0.86 -7.72 0.85
CA PHE A 503 2.00 -8.22 0.07
C PHE A 503 3.18 -7.24 0.05
N SER A 504 2.93 -5.97 -0.24
CA SER A 504 3.86 -4.89 0.05
C SER A 504 3.57 -4.31 1.44
N THR A 505 4.60 -4.01 2.24
CA THR A 505 4.44 -3.37 3.57
C THR A 505 4.54 -1.87 3.42
N PHE A 506 3.41 -1.23 3.15
CA PHE A 506 3.35 0.20 2.98
C PHE A 506 3.07 0.91 4.31
N PRO A 507 3.72 2.05 4.56
CA PRO A 507 3.22 3.02 5.50
C PRO A 507 1.84 3.44 5.02
N HIS A 508 0.82 3.03 5.75
CA HIS A 508 -0.52 3.54 5.59
C HIS A 508 -0.50 4.93 6.24
N SER A 509 -0.40 5.97 5.41
CA SER A 509 -1.06 7.21 5.79
C SER A 509 -2.53 6.84 6.01
N ASN A 510 -3.24 7.50 6.93
CA ASN A 510 -4.68 7.31 7.10
C ASN A 510 -5.43 7.79 5.84
N ARG A 511 -5.18 7.18 4.68
CA ARG A 511 -5.92 7.26 3.42
C ARG A 511 -7.24 6.49 3.48
N ALA A 512 -7.60 5.98 4.66
CA ALA A 512 -8.99 6.06 5.10
C ALA A 512 -9.21 7.46 5.70
N GLY A 513 -9.14 8.47 4.81
CA GLY A 513 -9.08 9.88 5.14
C GLY A 513 -10.15 10.25 6.14
N ARG A 514 -9.74 10.65 7.34
CA ARG A 514 -10.63 11.21 8.35
C ARG A 514 -10.08 12.58 8.69
N VAL A 515 -10.91 13.60 8.60
CA VAL A 515 -10.53 14.95 8.98
C VAL A 515 -10.67 15.05 10.50
N GLU A 516 -9.55 14.99 11.22
CA GLU A 516 -9.57 14.89 12.69
C GLU A 516 -10.07 16.17 13.39
N THR A 517 -10.18 17.27 12.65
CA THR A 517 -10.83 18.50 13.12
C THR A 517 -12.36 18.46 12.99
N ASP A 518 -12.92 17.49 12.28
CA ASP A 518 -14.33 17.45 11.88
C ASP A 518 -14.99 16.15 12.35
N VAL A 519 -16.05 16.27 13.15
CA VAL A 519 -16.79 15.11 13.65
C VAL A 519 -18.22 15.12 13.13
N LEU A 520 -18.68 13.95 12.71
CA LEU A 520 -20.05 13.65 12.39
C LEU A 520 -20.76 13.10 13.64
N LEU A 521 -21.90 13.71 13.99
CA LEU A 521 -22.71 13.28 15.12
C LEU A 521 -24.21 13.45 14.86
N ALA A 522 -25.04 12.70 15.58
CA ALA A 522 -26.50 12.78 15.49
C ALA A 522 -27.06 13.98 16.25
N ILE A 523 -28.06 14.66 15.69
CA ILE A 523 -28.84 15.72 16.34
C ILE A 523 -30.33 15.53 16.05
N LYS A 524 -31.19 15.91 17.00
CA LYS A 524 -32.64 15.89 16.80
C LYS A 524 -33.10 17.17 16.05
N PRO A 525 -34.14 17.09 15.20
CA PRO A 525 -34.65 18.23 14.45
C PRO A 525 -34.95 19.45 15.33
N GLU A 526 -35.58 19.25 16.49
CA GLU A 526 -35.90 20.35 17.41
C GLU A 526 -34.66 21.05 17.98
N HIS A 527 -33.54 20.34 18.15
CA HIS A 527 -32.31 20.95 18.64
C HIS A 527 -31.58 21.69 17.52
N LEU A 528 -31.60 21.15 16.30
CA LEU A 528 -31.04 21.83 15.14
C LEU A 528 -31.79 23.13 14.84
N GLU A 529 -33.12 23.11 14.89
CA GLU A 529 -33.95 24.30 14.68
C GLU A 529 -33.64 25.41 15.69
N ASN A 530 -33.45 25.05 16.95
CA ASN A 530 -33.05 26.01 17.99
C ASN A 530 -31.65 26.60 17.75
N ILE A 531 -30.74 25.86 17.12
CA ILE A 531 -29.41 26.40 16.74
C ILE A 531 -29.59 27.35 15.56
N ILE A 532 -30.40 26.99 14.56
CA ILE A 532 -30.71 27.83 13.39
C ILE A 532 -31.35 29.16 13.82
N SER A 533 -32.29 29.14 14.76
CA SER A 533 -32.95 30.33 15.30
C SER A 533 -32.06 31.15 16.26
N ARG A 534 -30.83 30.68 16.54
CA ARG A 534 -29.88 31.23 17.54
C ARG A 534 -30.39 31.23 18.98
N GLU A 535 -31.52 30.57 19.25
CA GLU A 535 -32.02 30.39 20.61
C GLU A 535 -31.13 29.41 21.40
N LYS A 536 -30.42 28.50 20.73
CA LYS A 536 -29.44 27.57 21.31
C LYS A 536 -28.03 27.87 20.83
N ASN A 537 -27.14 28.26 21.75
CA ASN A 537 -25.77 28.66 21.46
C ASN A 537 -24.69 27.64 21.88
N HIS A 538 -25.08 26.54 22.53
CA HIS A 538 -24.18 25.46 22.93
C HIS A 538 -24.75 24.11 22.53
N GLU A 539 -23.88 23.20 22.08
CA GLU A 539 -24.22 21.80 21.87
C GLU A 539 -23.78 20.96 23.06
N TYR A 540 -24.70 20.15 23.63
CA TYR A 540 -24.47 19.41 24.87
C TYR A 540 -24.32 17.92 24.62
N ARG A 541 -23.27 17.29 25.18
CA ARG A 541 -22.99 15.85 24.99
C ARG A 541 -22.66 15.14 26.29
N LYS A 542 -23.00 13.86 26.34
CA LYS A 542 -22.66 12.93 27.45
C LYS A 542 -21.19 12.50 27.40
N TYR A 543 -20.57 12.58 26.23
CA TYR A 543 -19.20 12.18 25.95
C TYR A 543 -18.34 13.38 25.54
N ARG A 544 -17.04 13.25 25.78
CA ARG A 544 -16.04 14.24 25.37
C ARG A 544 -15.69 14.06 23.89
N LEU A 545 -15.63 15.15 23.14
CA LEU A 545 -15.02 15.21 21.81
C LEU A 545 -13.50 15.28 21.96
N LYS A 546 -12.75 14.71 21.01
CA LYS A 546 -11.28 14.78 21.04
C LYS A 546 -10.80 16.24 20.92
N ASP A 547 -9.66 16.51 21.53
CA ASP A 547 -8.99 17.81 21.40
C ASP A 547 -8.61 18.04 19.92
N GLY A 548 -8.67 19.30 19.46
CA GLY A 548 -8.47 19.70 18.07
C GLY A 548 -9.74 19.73 17.22
N VAL A 549 -10.88 19.19 17.69
CA VAL A 549 -12.15 19.26 16.95
C VAL A 549 -12.65 20.71 16.90
N SER A 550 -12.92 21.18 15.68
CA SER A 550 -13.36 22.54 15.38
C SER A 550 -14.72 22.60 14.66
N ARG A 551 -15.20 21.47 14.11
CA ARG A 551 -16.43 21.42 13.31
C ARG A 551 -17.29 20.20 13.63
N LEU A 552 -18.60 20.43 13.73
CA LEU A 552 -19.62 19.42 13.99
C LEU A 552 -20.53 19.28 12.76
N TRP A 553 -20.46 18.14 12.09
CA TRP A 553 -21.36 17.78 11.00
C TRP A 553 -22.62 17.16 11.59
N LEU A 554 -23.74 17.85 11.41
CA LEU A 554 -25.00 17.58 12.10
C LEU A 554 -25.87 16.65 11.27
N TYR A 555 -25.92 15.38 11.69
CA TYR A 555 -26.78 14.35 11.12
C TYR A 555 -28.15 14.39 11.78
N GLU A 556 -29.16 14.85 11.05
CA GLU A 556 -30.52 14.98 11.55
C GLU A 556 -31.21 13.61 11.66
N THR A 557 -31.64 13.26 12.87
CA THR A 557 -32.35 12.00 13.12
C THR A 557 -33.83 12.15 12.81
N GLY A 558 -34.35 11.43 11.82
CA GLY A 558 -35.74 11.55 11.41
C GLY A 558 -36.74 11.01 12.44
N SER A 559 -37.82 11.75 12.69
CA SER A 559 -39.00 11.27 13.41
C SER A 559 -39.82 10.35 12.49
N GLY A 560 -40.06 9.10 12.88
CA GLY A 560 -41.05 8.23 12.21
C GLY A 560 -40.79 7.91 10.73
N GLY A 561 -39.54 7.80 10.28
CA GLY A 561 -39.20 7.40 8.90
C GLY A 561 -39.04 8.54 7.89
N GLY A 562 -39.09 9.81 8.33
CA GLY A 562 -38.65 10.97 7.54
C GLY A 562 -37.12 11.04 7.38
N ARG A 563 -36.65 11.56 6.25
CA ARG A 563 -35.27 11.41 5.71
C ARG A 563 -34.17 11.81 6.70
N SER A 564 -33.25 10.88 6.99
CA SER A 564 -32.04 11.13 7.80
C SER A 564 -30.86 11.54 6.92
N SER A 565 -30.31 12.72 7.15
CA SER A 565 -29.22 13.31 6.35
C SER A 565 -28.37 14.28 7.15
N ILE A 566 -27.14 14.52 6.68
CA ILE A 566 -26.34 15.68 7.10
C ILE A 566 -26.86 16.89 6.34
N THR A 567 -27.22 17.93 7.08
CA THR A 567 -27.76 19.17 6.52
C THR A 567 -26.94 20.40 6.91
N HIS A 568 -26.34 20.40 8.10
CA HIS A 568 -25.64 21.56 8.63
C HIS A 568 -24.27 21.20 9.22
N ILE A 569 -23.38 22.19 9.25
CA ILE A 569 -22.07 22.11 9.87
C ILE A 569 -21.93 23.29 10.84
N ALA A 570 -21.74 23.00 12.11
CA ALA A 570 -21.50 24.00 13.15
C ALA A 570 -20.00 24.14 13.44
N VAL A 571 -19.50 25.36 13.49
CA VAL A 571 -18.11 25.65 13.91
C VAL A 571 -18.10 25.88 15.41
N ILE A 572 -17.19 25.21 16.10
CA ILE A 572 -16.96 25.34 17.55
C ILE A 572 -15.54 25.80 17.81
N THR A 573 -15.28 26.37 19.00
CA THR A 573 -13.92 26.74 19.38
C THR A 573 -13.10 25.48 19.68
N PRO A 574 -11.96 25.25 18.99
CA PRO A 574 -11.11 24.09 19.25
C PRO A 574 -10.65 24.07 20.71
N ASN A 575 -10.66 22.88 21.32
CA ASN A 575 -10.21 22.64 22.71
C ASN A 575 -11.04 23.33 23.81
N THR A 576 -12.05 24.13 23.46
CA THR A 576 -12.94 24.78 24.43
C THR A 576 -14.16 23.91 24.69
N ARG A 577 -14.41 23.66 25.97
CA ARG A 577 -15.61 22.97 26.45
C ARG A 577 -15.98 23.52 27.82
N HIS A 578 -17.27 23.56 28.11
CA HIS A 578 -17.79 23.96 29.42
C HIS A 578 -18.33 22.73 30.16
N GLU A 579 -17.99 22.65 31.44
CA GLU A 579 -18.62 21.73 32.39
C GLU A 579 -19.85 22.41 33.02
N PRO A 580 -20.79 21.66 33.61
CA PRO A 580 -21.91 22.24 34.35
C PRO A 580 -21.46 23.33 35.34
N GLY A 581 -22.04 24.53 35.21
CA GLY A 581 -21.75 25.70 36.04
C GLY A 581 -20.84 26.72 35.35
N PHE A 582 -20.23 26.36 34.22
CA PHE A 582 -19.26 27.20 33.51
C PHE A 582 -19.73 27.69 32.14
N VAL A 583 -20.97 27.39 31.74
CA VAL A 583 -21.55 28.00 30.52
C VAL A 583 -21.93 29.45 30.83
N PRO A 584 -21.49 30.45 30.03
CA PRO A 584 -21.86 31.85 30.24
C PRO A 584 -23.38 32.06 30.25
N THR A 585 -23.85 32.96 31.11
CA THR A 585 -25.27 33.35 31.19
C THR A 585 -25.67 34.30 30.05
N GLU A 586 -24.70 35.02 29.48
CA GLU A 586 -24.88 35.91 28.34
C GLU A 586 -23.88 35.59 27.21
N PRO A 587 -24.31 35.53 25.93
CA PRO A 587 -25.70 35.66 25.49
C PRO A 587 -26.56 34.48 25.96
N PHE A 588 -27.83 34.74 26.25
CA PHE A 588 -28.79 33.70 26.65
C PHE A 588 -28.85 32.57 25.61
N GLY A 589 -28.93 31.33 26.08
CA GLY A 589 -29.10 30.15 25.25
C GLY A 589 -29.99 29.11 25.93
N ILE A 590 -30.94 28.55 25.18
CA ILE A 590 -31.87 27.53 25.65
C ILE A 590 -31.09 26.33 26.18
N GLY A 591 -31.36 26.04 27.45
CA GLY A 591 -30.77 24.92 28.18
C GLY A 591 -29.43 25.20 28.85
N ASN A 592 -28.90 26.42 28.78
CA ASN A 592 -27.69 26.82 29.51
C ASN A 592 -27.91 26.77 31.03
N GLU A 593 -29.03 27.32 31.52
CA GLU A 593 -29.39 27.28 32.95
C GLU A 593 -29.56 25.84 33.44
N ASP A 594 -30.36 25.02 32.75
CA ASP A 594 -30.55 23.62 33.13
C ASP A 594 -29.23 22.83 33.13
N PHE A 595 -28.36 23.08 32.15
CA PHE A 595 -27.05 22.43 32.08
C PHE A 595 -26.16 22.88 33.24
N ASN A 596 -26.14 24.18 33.53
CA ASN A 596 -25.37 24.74 34.65
C ASN A 596 -25.89 24.26 36.01
N ALA A 597 -27.19 24.10 36.15
CA ALA A 597 -27.83 23.55 37.35
C ALA A 597 -27.67 22.02 37.49
N GLY A 598 -27.05 21.35 36.50
CA GLY A 598 -26.87 19.90 36.52
C GLY A 598 -28.17 19.10 36.35
N LEU A 599 -29.23 19.73 35.85
CA LEU A 599 -30.56 19.12 35.67
C LEU A 599 -30.64 18.20 34.44
N LYS A 600 -29.58 18.16 33.62
CA LYS A 600 -29.47 17.34 32.41
C LYS A 600 -28.37 16.29 32.57
N GLU A 601 -28.53 15.12 31.94
CA GLU A 601 -27.52 14.04 31.94
C GLU A 601 -26.25 14.36 31.10
N PHE A 602 -26.11 15.57 30.58
CA PHE A 602 -24.97 15.98 29.75
C PHE A 602 -23.79 16.45 30.61
N LYS A 603 -22.57 16.21 30.13
CA LYS A 603 -21.33 16.51 30.87
C LYS A 603 -20.47 17.59 30.23
N TYR A 604 -20.68 17.85 28.94
CA TYR A 604 -19.85 18.77 28.16
C TYR A 604 -20.73 19.66 27.27
N GLY A 605 -20.53 20.98 27.35
CA GLY A 605 -21.11 21.98 26.45
C GLY A 605 -20.05 22.54 25.50
N TYR A 606 -20.37 22.58 24.21
CA TYR A 606 -19.49 23.14 23.17
C TYR A 606 -20.12 24.40 22.59
N PRO A 607 -19.47 25.57 22.70
CA PRO A 607 -20.00 26.82 22.16
C PRO A 607 -20.03 26.77 20.63
N ILE A 608 -21.18 27.11 20.05
CA ILE A 608 -21.37 27.19 18.60
C ILE A 608 -21.09 28.64 18.17
N LEU A 609 -20.07 28.82 17.36
CA LEU A 609 -19.64 30.12 16.84
C LEU A 609 -20.35 30.47 15.54
N GLU A 610 -20.40 29.51 14.63
CA GLU A 610 -20.91 29.70 13.26
C GLU A 610 -21.74 28.51 12.85
N LEU A 611 -22.69 28.73 11.94
CA LEU A 611 -23.51 27.68 11.37
C LEU A 611 -23.56 27.80 9.85
N TYR A 612 -23.35 26.66 9.19
CA TYR A 612 -23.39 26.53 7.74
C TYR A 612 -24.43 25.50 7.34
N GLU A 613 -25.19 25.80 6.29
CA GLU A 613 -26.12 24.87 5.64
C GLU A 613 -25.47 24.29 4.38
N LEU A 614 -25.56 22.98 4.19
CA LEU A 614 -25.09 22.32 2.97
C LEU A 614 -26.03 22.63 1.80
N THR A 615 -25.50 23.11 0.67
CA THR A 615 -26.27 23.30 -0.57
C THR A 615 -26.90 21.99 -1.02
N ASN A 616 -26.17 20.88 -0.85
CA ASN A 616 -26.65 19.52 -1.11
C ASN A 616 -26.54 18.67 0.16
N ARG A 617 -27.69 18.32 0.74
CA ARG A 617 -27.75 17.42 1.89
C ARG A 617 -27.11 16.07 1.57
N VAL A 618 -26.58 15.41 2.60
CA VAL A 618 -25.91 14.11 2.47
C VAL A 618 -26.77 13.02 3.06
N THR A 619 -27.37 12.17 2.23
CA THR A 619 -28.25 11.10 2.70
C THR A 619 -27.47 9.92 3.27
N LEU A 620 -28.11 9.12 4.14
CA LEU A 620 -27.53 7.88 4.64
C LEU A 620 -27.11 6.90 3.54
N ASN A 621 -27.84 6.90 2.42
CA ASN A 621 -27.49 6.05 1.28
C ASN A 621 -26.20 6.52 0.62
N GLU A 622 -26.05 7.81 0.35
CA GLU A 622 -24.80 8.38 -0.18
C GLU A 622 -23.63 8.16 0.78
N MET A 623 -23.84 8.32 2.09
CA MET A 623 -22.84 7.98 3.13
C MET A 623 -22.29 6.56 2.95
N LYS A 624 -23.17 5.59 2.70
CA LYS A 624 -22.80 4.18 2.52
C LYS A 624 -22.17 3.90 1.15
N THR A 625 -22.73 4.47 0.08
CA THR A 625 -22.37 4.11 -1.30
C THR A 625 -21.22 4.93 -1.87
N ARG A 626 -21.10 6.21 -1.50
CA ARG A 626 -20.03 7.09 -1.99
C ARG A 626 -18.80 7.10 -1.08
N TRP A 627 -19.00 7.11 0.23
CA TRP A 627 -17.89 7.27 1.21
C TRP A 627 -17.73 6.10 2.19
N GLY A 628 -18.41 4.98 1.96
CA GLY A 628 -18.19 3.74 2.71
C GLY A 628 -18.49 3.81 4.21
N MET A 629 -19.32 4.75 4.67
CA MET A 629 -19.59 4.97 6.10
C MET A 629 -20.60 3.93 6.66
N GLY A 630 -20.34 3.44 7.88
CA GLY A 630 -21.02 2.29 8.49
C GLY A 630 -22.48 2.46 8.91
N GLY A 631 -23.09 3.63 8.72
CA GLY A 631 -24.47 3.91 9.11
C GLY A 631 -24.67 5.28 9.77
N ALA A 632 -25.86 5.50 10.35
CA ALA A 632 -26.13 6.68 11.16
C ALA A 632 -25.22 6.68 12.41
N PRO A 633 -24.70 7.84 12.83
CA PRO A 633 -23.77 7.92 13.95
C PRO A 633 -24.49 7.59 15.28
N MET A 634 -24.06 6.51 15.94
CA MET A 634 -24.51 6.13 17.30
C MET A 634 -23.78 6.93 18.40
N GLY A 635 -22.75 7.68 18.02
CA GLY A 635 -21.90 8.54 18.86
C GLY A 635 -21.35 9.68 17.99
N TRP A 636 -20.07 10.02 18.15
CA TRP A 636 -19.35 10.82 17.17
C TRP A 636 -18.36 9.94 16.40
N GLN A 637 -18.10 10.28 15.15
CA GLN A 637 -17.01 9.70 14.34
C GLN A 637 -16.40 10.81 13.50
N TYR A 638 -15.12 10.71 13.15
CA TYR A 638 -14.53 11.69 12.25
C TYR A 638 -15.17 11.64 10.85
N VAL A 639 -15.29 12.81 10.23
CA VAL A 639 -15.78 12.95 8.86
C VAL A 639 -14.76 12.37 7.90
N ALA A 640 -15.22 11.64 6.89
CA ALA A 640 -14.34 11.12 5.85
C ALA A 640 -13.77 12.29 5.02
N SER A 641 -12.47 12.27 4.68
CA SER A 641 -11.79 13.33 3.90
C SER A 641 -12.48 13.56 2.57
N ASP A 642 -12.86 12.50 1.86
CA ASP A 642 -13.61 12.60 0.59
C ASP A 642 -14.99 13.26 0.76
N LEU A 643 -15.66 13.05 1.91
CA LEU A 643 -16.91 13.72 2.24
C LEU A 643 -16.65 15.19 2.58
N TRP A 644 -15.57 15.45 3.30
CA TRP A 644 -15.16 16.80 3.66
C TRP A 644 -14.77 17.61 2.41
N GLU A 645 -14.01 17.06 1.47
CA GLU A 645 -13.65 17.72 0.21
C GLU A 645 -14.88 17.98 -0.69
N ASP A 646 -15.80 17.02 -0.77
CA ASP A 646 -17.02 17.09 -1.61
C ASP A 646 -18.06 18.08 -1.08
N ARG A 647 -18.11 18.31 0.24
CA ARG A 647 -19.19 19.09 0.90
C ARG A 647 -18.71 20.30 1.70
N TRP A 648 -17.42 20.43 1.96
CA TRP A 648 -16.82 21.58 2.65
C TRP A 648 -15.65 22.16 1.84
N GLY A 649 -14.56 21.42 1.70
CA GLY A 649 -13.37 21.79 0.92
C GLY A 649 -12.63 23.05 1.40
N GLU A 650 -11.58 23.40 0.65
CA GLU A 650 -10.79 24.63 0.84
C GLU A 650 -11.54 25.88 0.34
N ASP A 651 -11.04 27.06 0.73
CA ASP A 651 -11.79 28.32 0.71
C ASP A 651 -12.25 28.78 -0.69
N GLU A 652 -11.55 28.41 -1.77
CA GLU A 652 -11.84 28.90 -3.14
C GLU A 652 -13.16 28.38 -3.74
N GLU A 653 -13.67 27.22 -3.29
CA GLU A 653 -14.93 26.62 -3.79
C GLU A 653 -16.05 26.57 -2.73
N ARG A 654 -15.81 27.08 -1.51
CA ARG A 654 -16.70 26.86 -0.37
C ARG A 654 -18.11 27.45 -0.58
N GLY A 655 -18.21 28.57 -1.31
CA GLY A 655 -19.48 29.26 -1.57
C GLY A 655 -20.50 28.47 -2.39
N GLU A 656 -20.07 27.46 -3.16
CA GLU A 656 -20.97 26.59 -3.92
C GLU A 656 -21.48 25.40 -3.07
N LYS A 657 -20.68 25.00 -2.07
CA LYS A 657 -20.91 23.79 -1.25
C LYS A 657 -21.73 24.07 0.00
N VAL A 658 -21.55 25.24 0.62
CA VAL A 658 -22.22 25.64 1.85
C VAL A 658 -22.67 27.10 1.85
N ARG A 659 -23.79 27.36 2.52
CA ARG A 659 -24.30 28.70 2.82
C ARG A 659 -24.11 29.01 4.30
N LYS A 660 -23.32 30.04 4.63
CA LYS A 660 -23.22 30.52 6.02
C LYS A 660 -24.56 31.12 6.44
N LEU A 661 -25.12 30.62 7.53
CA LEU A 661 -26.32 31.18 8.15
C LEU A 661 -25.94 32.30 9.12
N PHE A 662 -24.90 32.07 9.93
CA PHE A 662 -24.41 33.07 10.86
C PHE A 662 -23.01 32.81 11.39
#